data_AF-A0A834RGR5-F1
#
_entry.id   AF-A0A834RGR5-F1
#
_cell.length_a   1.000
_cell.length_b   1.000
_cell.length_c   1.000
_cell.angle_alpha   90.00
_cell.angle_beta   90.00
_cell.angle_gamma   90.00
#
_symmetry.space_group_name_H-M   'P 1'
#
loop_
_entity.id
_entity.type
_entity.pdbx_description
1 polymer ?
#
loop_
_entity_poly.entity_id
_entity_poly.type
_entity_poly.pdbx_seq_one_letter_code
_entity_poly.pdbx_strand_id
1 'polypeptide(L)'
;MDYFINLKLINPKESESKSSANIIEQIKNLGKKVVFFGDDTWLQIVSKEVFDHYNETSSLFATDYTEVDTNVTYNVDRELKNLNDWDAMIVHYLGVDHIGHLRGFRSKLMPTKLAEMDGVFKNIFETIALKAEQNDSYLFVVTGDHGMTDTGNHGGNTPGETDTALMFLTNDKSKLEMNQNERIDKILQIDIASTIAALLKLDLLPNNQGRLISSVLERFSLPKDQHLCLLLRNSQQIRAILVDDKIESNAILLDAIDSHLNFVKNTTVEEFYNESKSFYQNFIKVKQQKFLHRTLDRSLLSKFPLLILISFGIVIAIIKIEINQNFAASILMTNLKTIPNFFSNYLLLFSFWFAQNSPKIDLNQLERFHRSHLVHLEYQCSPLATILIIAIVSIKFFALGSVNFMLKEHIFWYSVSLILLSSMLLMAIRGFSLETNRETSIHNAYVILNLLLTIMAFIVLIYWNNPVLTDADLKEEFNMISFFRKASNKRILNIFAIISLASISSLVSKQTPSKRSHYILIASFFWTFMYWSQSNKIKVPKLPLIHKFLFSFKAPNLCAQIVFIHIILIICDCFLIKTHQNLKKRKTYLLTFLTGWIILSVLLTDPALIPVLMLNILIERMVNFVMSMPNFMSLSRYDSVSRTNKLFYQLGFYLSMAFSSFYQLGNRNSLSTINVNPCFIGLNQYYPSICGLFMIVSIYSTFIFWLTMFFVRLHENLLQSSLILNNEYFSKNRKILIHYLKFCSIINILTAFQFAWMSMKMLVIWILRDHLFIWTIICPKFIYEFSFTILISVFSFLIYVFFTIDNSFMLDRIKPSF
;
A
#
# COMPACT_ATOMS: atom_id res chain seq x y z
N MET A 1 2.59 -4.72 55.69
CA MET A 1 1.45 -3.77 55.76
C MET A 1 1.90 -2.31 55.79
N ASP A 2 2.95 -1.92 56.54
CA ASP A 2 3.37 -0.51 56.65
C ASP A 2 3.87 0.14 55.35
N TYR A 3 4.50 -0.62 54.44
CA TYR A 3 4.82 -0.14 53.08
C TYR A 3 3.55 0.16 52.26
N PHE A 4 2.43 -0.49 52.57
CA PHE A 4 1.16 -0.41 51.84
C PHE A 4 0.19 0.63 52.41
N ILE A 5 0.32 0.98 53.70
CA ILE A 5 -0.49 2.02 54.38
C ILE A 5 -0.03 3.44 53.99
N ASN A 6 1.23 3.62 53.58
CA ASN A 6 1.81 4.92 53.23
C ASN A 6 1.67 5.33 51.75
N LEU A 7 0.89 4.62 50.93
CA LEU A 7 0.78 4.96 49.51
C LEU A 7 -0.15 6.14 49.27
N LYS A 8 0.42 7.20 48.66
CA LYS A 8 -0.34 8.25 47.99
C LYS A 8 -1.27 7.62 46.95
N LEU A 9 -2.56 7.92 47.08
CA LEU A 9 -3.55 7.68 46.03
C LEU A 9 -3.08 8.38 44.75
N ILE A 10 -3.08 7.67 43.62
CA ILE A 10 -2.75 8.27 42.32
C ILE A 10 -3.81 9.34 42.03
N ASN A 11 -3.40 10.61 42.04
CA ASN A 11 -4.29 11.73 41.78
C ASN A 11 -4.47 11.87 40.25
N PRO A 12 -5.70 11.79 39.70
CA PRO A 12 -5.93 11.85 38.26
C PRO A 12 -5.42 13.14 37.58
N LYS A 13 -5.20 14.22 38.34
CA LYS A 13 -4.62 15.48 37.83
C LYS A 13 -3.10 15.46 37.67
N GLU A 14 -2.39 14.53 38.32
CA GLU A 14 -0.93 14.40 38.15
C GLU A 14 -0.56 13.59 36.89
N SER A 15 -1.47 12.73 36.40
CA SER A 15 -1.24 11.89 35.21
C SER A 15 -1.20 12.68 33.89
N GLU A 16 -1.90 13.82 33.80
CA GLU A 16 -1.85 14.71 32.63
C GLU A 16 -0.46 15.36 32.44
N SER A 17 0.36 15.46 33.50
CA SER A 17 1.72 16.04 33.42
C SER A 17 2.84 15.02 33.15
N LYS A 18 2.56 13.70 33.29
CA LYS A 18 3.56 12.61 33.20
C LYS A 18 3.37 11.73 31.96
N SER A 19 3.13 12.32 30.79
CA SER A 19 2.94 11.54 29.54
C SER A 19 4.18 10.76 29.08
N SER A 20 5.35 10.96 29.69
CA SER A 20 6.63 10.34 29.32
C SER A 20 7.09 9.19 30.24
N ALA A 21 6.40 8.91 31.34
CA ALA A 21 6.89 7.95 32.34
C ALA A 21 7.00 6.52 31.76
N ASN A 22 8.22 5.96 31.76
CA ASN A 22 8.53 4.59 31.35
C ASN A 22 9.41 3.88 32.39
N ILE A 23 9.56 2.54 32.27
CA ILE A 23 10.29 1.71 33.25
C ILE A 23 11.77 2.10 33.32
N ILE A 24 12.38 2.41 32.18
CA ILE A 24 13.81 2.68 32.07
C ILE A 24 14.15 3.99 32.82
N GLU A 25 13.33 5.02 32.63
CA GLU A 25 13.43 6.27 33.40
C GLU A 25 13.18 6.05 34.90
N GLN A 26 12.22 5.19 35.30
CA GLN A 26 12.01 4.88 36.71
C GLN A 26 13.24 4.22 37.34
N ILE A 27 13.88 3.28 36.64
CA ILE A 27 15.13 2.65 37.09
C ILE A 27 16.20 3.73 37.27
N LYS A 28 16.40 4.59 36.27
CA LYS A 28 17.39 5.68 36.34
C LYS A 28 17.11 6.66 37.48
N ASN A 29 15.85 7.00 37.73
CA ASN A 29 15.43 7.88 38.82
C ASN A 29 15.69 7.30 40.22
N LEU A 30 15.86 5.98 40.34
CA LEU A 30 16.31 5.31 41.57
C LEU A 30 17.85 5.34 41.73
N GLY A 31 18.57 6.05 40.85
CA GLY A 31 20.03 6.13 40.86
C GLY A 31 20.73 4.89 40.32
N LYS A 32 20.00 4.03 39.59
CA LYS A 32 20.49 2.77 39.03
C LYS A 32 21.16 2.99 37.68
N LYS A 33 22.17 2.16 37.37
CA LYS A 33 22.93 2.22 36.11
C LYS A 33 22.21 1.47 35.00
N VAL A 34 21.94 2.13 33.88
CA VAL A 34 21.22 1.56 32.75
C VAL A 34 22.10 1.54 31.51
N VAL A 35 22.20 0.40 30.84
CA VAL A 35 22.96 0.26 29.59
C VAL A 35 22.07 -0.21 28.44
N PHE A 36 22.35 0.25 27.22
CA PHE A 36 21.55 -0.08 26.03
C PHE A 36 22.43 -0.37 24.79
N PHE A 37 22.13 -1.47 24.11
CA PHE A 37 22.78 -1.81 22.83
C PHE A 37 21.72 -2.23 21.81
N GLY A 38 21.70 -1.56 20.66
CA GLY A 38 20.70 -1.79 19.63
C GLY A 38 20.77 -0.74 18.54
N ASP A 39 19.66 -0.55 17.83
CA ASP A 39 19.57 0.46 16.80
C ASP A 39 19.06 1.83 17.31
N ASP A 40 19.12 2.81 16.43
CA ASP A 40 18.83 4.22 16.68
C ASP A 40 17.34 4.55 16.95
N THR A 41 16.40 3.64 16.70
CA THR A 41 14.97 3.87 16.99
C THR A 41 14.69 4.04 18.49
N TRP A 42 15.37 3.28 19.35
CA TRP A 42 15.22 3.37 20.80
C TRP A 42 15.64 4.74 21.35
N LEU A 43 16.69 5.34 20.76
CA LEU A 43 17.18 6.66 21.16
C LEU A 43 16.28 7.82 20.67
N GLN A 44 15.30 7.53 19.82
CA GLN A 44 14.24 8.47 19.47
C GLN A 44 13.06 8.41 20.45
N ILE A 45 12.93 7.31 21.21
CA ILE A 45 11.83 7.06 22.15
C ILE A 45 12.26 7.37 23.59
N VAL A 46 13.49 7.02 23.97
CA VAL A 46 14.06 7.23 25.31
C VAL A 46 15.23 8.19 25.20
N SER A 47 15.28 9.19 26.08
CA SER A 47 16.39 10.16 26.10
C SER A 47 17.73 9.46 26.29
N LYS A 48 18.74 9.86 25.50
CA LYS A 48 20.11 9.34 25.60
C LYS A 48 20.71 9.51 27.00
N GLU A 49 20.27 10.52 27.76
CA GLU A 49 20.73 10.81 29.12
C GLU A 49 20.34 9.74 30.15
N VAL A 50 19.38 8.87 29.81
CA VAL A 50 18.95 7.77 30.67
C VAL A 50 20.00 6.66 30.72
N PHE A 51 20.79 6.50 29.65
CA PHE A 51 21.76 5.43 29.49
C PHE A 51 23.16 5.87 29.92
N ASP A 52 23.75 5.12 30.85
CA ASP A 52 25.12 5.33 31.32
C ASP A 52 26.14 4.89 30.25
N HIS A 53 25.90 3.75 29.60
CA HIS A 53 26.62 3.30 28.42
C HIS A 53 25.63 2.89 27.33
N TYR A 54 25.89 3.31 26.10
CA TYR A 54 25.15 2.84 24.94
C TYR A 54 26.01 2.79 23.68
N ASN A 55 25.58 2.01 22.69
CA ASN A 55 26.16 2.00 21.36
C ASN A 55 25.06 1.80 20.32
N GLU A 56 24.86 2.77 19.43
CA GLU A 56 23.85 2.68 18.37
C GLU A 56 24.38 2.10 17.06
N THR A 57 23.47 1.48 16.31
CA THR A 57 23.64 1.10 14.90
C THR A 57 22.44 1.57 14.08
N SER A 58 22.59 1.70 12.76
CA SER A 58 21.50 2.22 11.90
C SER A 58 20.45 1.15 11.61
N SER A 59 19.17 1.45 11.90
CA SER A 59 18.03 0.54 11.71
C SER A 59 17.58 0.33 10.25
N LEU A 60 17.89 1.26 9.33
CA LEU A 60 17.20 1.33 8.03
C LEU A 60 17.79 0.48 6.90
N PHE A 61 18.87 -0.27 7.15
CA PHE A 61 19.52 -1.10 6.14
C PHE A 61 19.07 -2.57 6.23
N ALA A 62 17.84 -2.87 5.77
CA ALA A 62 17.26 -4.23 5.81
C ALA A 62 18.05 -5.31 5.06
N THR A 63 19.06 -4.94 4.26
CA THR A 63 19.99 -5.89 3.63
C THR A 63 21.14 -6.32 4.54
N ASP A 64 21.41 -5.57 5.61
CA ASP A 64 22.36 -5.94 6.65
C ASP A 64 21.64 -6.65 7.79
N TYR A 65 21.86 -7.95 7.91
CA TYR A 65 21.33 -8.80 8.97
C TYR A 65 22.45 -9.29 9.91
N THR A 66 23.59 -8.57 9.93
CA THR A 66 24.82 -9.00 10.60
C THR A 66 25.49 -7.92 11.43
N GLU A 67 25.66 -6.69 10.94
CA GLU A 67 26.51 -5.71 11.63
C GLU A 67 25.85 -5.21 12.91
N VAL A 68 24.54 -4.95 12.88
CA VAL A 68 23.73 -4.61 14.08
C VAL A 68 23.89 -5.68 15.15
N ASP A 69 23.54 -6.93 14.83
CA ASP A 69 23.59 -8.05 15.78
C ASP A 69 25.02 -8.30 16.31
N THR A 70 26.04 -8.14 15.46
CA THR A 70 27.45 -8.29 15.86
C THR A 70 27.87 -7.19 16.83
N ASN A 71 27.44 -5.95 16.58
CA ASN A 71 27.74 -4.81 17.45
C ASN A 71 27.08 -4.96 18.82
N VAL A 72 25.80 -5.37 18.84
CA VAL A 72 25.06 -5.63 20.08
C VAL A 72 25.76 -6.73 20.87
N THR A 73 26.03 -7.87 20.24
CA THR A 73 26.70 -9.01 20.89
C THR A 73 28.08 -8.64 21.43
N TYR A 74 28.88 -7.89 20.68
CA TYR A 74 30.20 -7.42 21.13
C TYR A 74 30.12 -6.59 22.42
N ASN A 75 29.15 -5.68 22.52
CA ASN A 75 28.99 -4.85 23.72
C ASN A 75 28.40 -5.63 24.90
N VAL A 76 27.44 -6.52 24.64
CA VAL A 76 26.90 -7.44 25.65
C VAL A 76 28.02 -8.27 26.28
N ASP A 77 28.88 -8.88 25.47
CA ASP A 77 30.01 -9.69 25.96
C ASP A 77 30.99 -8.87 26.82
N ARG A 78 31.09 -7.56 26.59
CA ARG A 78 31.91 -6.66 27.41
C ARG A 78 31.27 -6.41 28.77
N GLU A 79 29.99 -6.08 28.80
CA GLU A 79 29.24 -5.83 30.04
C GLU A 79 29.04 -7.10 30.89
N LEU A 80 29.03 -8.28 30.27
CA LEU A 80 28.99 -9.57 30.97
C LEU A 80 30.31 -9.96 31.66
N LYS A 81 31.40 -9.20 31.46
CA LYS A 81 32.67 -9.43 32.18
C LYS A 81 32.49 -9.11 33.66
N ASN A 82 31.83 -8.00 33.97
CA ASN A 82 31.59 -7.48 35.32
C ASN A 82 30.11 -7.12 35.50
N LEU A 83 29.35 -7.95 36.21
CA LEU A 83 27.92 -7.72 36.40
C LEU A 83 27.59 -6.52 37.30
N ASN A 84 28.56 -6.03 38.08
CA ASN A 84 28.39 -4.89 39.00
C ASN A 84 28.47 -3.51 38.30
N ASP A 85 28.78 -3.49 37.00
CA ASP A 85 28.90 -2.25 36.23
C ASP A 85 27.54 -1.69 35.78
N TRP A 86 26.47 -2.49 35.85
CA TRP A 86 25.11 -2.10 35.44
C TRP A 86 24.03 -2.74 36.34
N ASP A 87 22.87 -2.08 36.47
CA ASP A 87 21.69 -2.62 37.16
C ASP A 87 20.58 -3.05 36.18
N ALA A 88 20.52 -2.44 35.00
CA ALA A 88 19.61 -2.83 33.92
C ALA A 88 20.32 -2.80 32.56
N MET A 89 20.14 -3.86 31.77
CA MET A 89 20.64 -3.97 30.40
C MET A 89 19.47 -4.16 29.44
N ILE A 90 19.41 -3.31 28.41
CA ILE A 90 18.44 -3.40 27.32
C ILE A 90 19.18 -3.74 26.03
N VAL A 91 18.72 -4.76 25.33
CA VAL A 91 19.32 -5.26 24.08
C VAL A 91 18.27 -5.40 23.00
N HIS A 92 18.58 -4.92 21.80
CA HIS A 92 17.68 -4.96 20.65
C HIS A 92 18.40 -5.49 19.40
N TYR A 93 17.87 -6.57 18.83
CA TYR A 93 18.44 -7.28 17.67
C TYR A 93 17.53 -7.13 16.45
N LEU A 94 18.09 -7.09 15.24
CA LEU A 94 17.34 -6.87 13.99
C LEU A 94 17.48 -8.00 12.95
N GLY A 95 18.50 -8.86 13.07
CA GLY A 95 18.83 -9.80 12.00
C GLY A 95 17.73 -10.79 11.63
N VAL A 96 16.86 -11.18 12.57
CA VAL A 96 15.71 -12.07 12.30
C VAL A 96 14.69 -11.37 11.39
N ASP A 97 14.32 -10.12 11.71
CA ASP A 97 13.38 -9.33 10.92
C ASP A 97 13.94 -9.05 9.52
N HIS A 98 15.20 -8.60 9.43
CA HIS A 98 15.86 -8.30 8.16
C HIS A 98 15.95 -9.52 7.22
N ILE A 99 16.29 -10.71 7.74
CA ILE A 99 16.27 -11.95 6.94
C ILE A 99 14.85 -12.27 6.48
N GLY A 100 13.88 -12.03 7.36
CA GLY A 100 12.47 -12.13 7.09
C GLY A 100 12.03 -11.35 5.85
N HIS A 101 12.22 -10.03 5.85
CA HIS A 101 11.90 -9.17 4.71
C HIS A 101 12.62 -9.56 3.43
N LEU A 102 13.93 -9.86 3.54
CA LEU A 102 14.78 -10.06 2.37
C LEU A 102 14.55 -11.42 1.69
N ARG A 103 14.28 -12.48 2.48
CA ARG A 103 14.30 -13.87 2.00
C ARG A 103 13.10 -14.71 2.43
N GLY A 104 12.23 -14.19 3.29
CA GLY A 104 11.11 -14.91 3.90
C GLY A 104 11.56 -15.84 5.03
N PHE A 105 10.59 -16.26 5.86
CA PHE A 105 10.84 -17.14 7.01
C PHE A 105 11.46 -18.49 6.61
N ARG A 106 11.03 -19.08 5.49
CA ARG A 106 11.57 -20.37 4.99
C ARG A 106 12.96 -20.27 4.34
N SER A 107 13.66 -19.15 4.53
CA SER A 107 15.02 -18.93 4.05
C SER A 107 16.00 -19.90 4.71
N LYS A 108 17.03 -20.33 3.96
CA LYS A 108 18.14 -21.11 4.53
C LYS A 108 18.97 -20.34 5.57
N LEU A 109 18.85 -19.01 5.59
CA LEU A 109 19.53 -18.15 6.57
C LEU A 109 18.81 -18.13 7.92
N MET A 110 17.48 -18.37 7.93
CA MET A 110 16.67 -18.23 9.15
C MET A 110 17.08 -19.22 10.25
N PRO A 111 17.29 -20.54 9.98
CA PRO A 111 17.73 -21.46 11.02
C PRO A 111 19.08 -21.07 11.64
N THR A 112 20.02 -20.59 10.82
CA THR A 112 21.34 -20.15 11.31
C THR A 112 21.21 -18.91 12.19
N LYS A 113 20.38 -17.94 11.79
CA LYS A 113 20.16 -16.73 12.59
C LYS A 113 19.41 -17.02 13.89
N LEU A 114 18.41 -17.90 13.87
CA LEU A 114 17.73 -18.31 15.11
C LEU A 114 18.68 -19.04 16.07
N ALA A 115 19.59 -19.88 15.55
CA ALA A 115 20.62 -20.53 16.37
C ALA A 115 21.63 -19.52 16.95
N GLU A 116 21.95 -18.45 16.21
CA GLU A 116 22.76 -17.33 16.72
C GLU A 116 22.05 -16.62 17.89
N MET A 117 20.77 -16.27 17.73
CA MET A 117 19.99 -15.62 18.80
C MET A 117 19.84 -16.51 20.04
N ASP A 118 19.57 -17.81 19.85
CA ASP A 118 19.52 -18.80 20.92
C ASP A 118 20.86 -18.87 21.69
N GLY A 119 21.99 -18.89 20.96
CA GLY A 119 23.33 -18.88 21.53
C GLY A 119 23.63 -17.62 22.36
N VAL A 120 23.22 -16.45 21.87
CA VAL A 120 23.35 -15.18 22.59
C VAL A 120 22.53 -15.20 23.88
N PHE A 121 21.25 -15.56 23.81
CA PHE A 121 20.36 -15.61 24.98
C PHE A 121 20.87 -16.59 26.04
N LYS A 122 21.35 -17.75 25.58
CA LYS A 122 21.97 -18.75 26.45
C LYS A 122 23.22 -18.21 27.15
N ASN A 123 24.13 -17.54 26.42
CA ASN A 123 25.36 -16.98 26.99
C ASN A 123 25.06 -15.93 28.08
N ILE A 124 24.11 -15.03 27.83
CA ILE A 124 23.67 -14.02 28.80
C ILE A 124 23.15 -14.71 30.07
N PHE A 125 22.20 -15.64 29.92
CA PHE A 125 21.55 -16.28 31.05
C PHE A 125 22.52 -17.15 31.86
N GLU A 126 23.34 -17.98 31.20
CA GLU A 126 24.34 -18.82 31.87
C GLU A 126 25.39 -17.98 32.59
N THR A 127 25.84 -16.87 32.00
CA THR A 127 26.80 -15.97 32.66
C THR A 127 26.22 -15.35 33.93
N ILE A 128 24.97 -14.87 33.88
CA ILE A 128 24.28 -14.34 35.06
C ILE A 128 24.10 -15.45 36.11
N ALA A 129 23.64 -16.63 35.71
CA ALA A 129 23.42 -17.75 36.62
C ALA A 129 24.71 -18.26 37.29
N LEU A 130 25.87 -18.11 36.63
CA LEU A 130 27.17 -18.53 37.15
C LEU A 130 27.89 -17.46 37.98
N LYS A 131 27.79 -16.18 37.59
CA LYS A 131 28.58 -15.08 38.18
C LYS A 131 27.83 -14.24 39.19
N ALA A 132 26.50 -14.27 39.22
CA ALA A 132 25.72 -13.51 40.20
C ALA A 132 26.12 -13.90 41.63
N GLU A 133 26.20 -12.92 42.53
CA GLU A 133 26.47 -13.21 43.95
C GLU A 133 25.29 -13.99 44.56
N GLN A 134 25.52 -14.69 45.68
CA GLN A 134 24.50 -15.57 46.29
C GLN A 134 23.17 -14.87 46.62
N ASN A 135 23.18 -13.55 46.80
CA ASN A 135 21.99 -12.75 47.12
C ASN A 135 21.45 -11.93 45.93
N ASP A 136 22.08 -11.98 44.75
CA ASP A 136 21.64 -11.23 43.58
C ASP A 136 20.57 -12.00 42.81
N SER A 137 19.41 -11.37 42.63
CA SER A 137 18.32 -11.90 41.82
C SER A 137 18.12 -11.04 40.58
N TYR A 138 18.28 -11.66 39.42
CA TYR A 138 18.09 -11.04 38.11
C TYR A 138 16.75 -11.46 37.50
N LEU A 139 16.12 -10.50 36.82
CA LEU A 139 14.98 -10.71 35.95
C LEU A 139 15.45 -10.64 34.50
N PHE A 140 15.31 -11.72 33.75
CA PHE A 140 15.63 -11.76 32.33
C PHE A 140 14.36 -11.96 31.51
N VAL A 141 14.05 -11.01 30.63
CA VAL A 141 12.83 -11.01 29.81
C VAL A 141 13.22 -11.02 28.34
N VAL A 142 12.69 -11.98 27.59
CA VAL A 142 12.90 -12.10 26.14
C VAL A 142 11.55 -12.03 25.45
N THR A 143 11.40 -11.14 24.47
CA THR A 143 10.19 -11.05 23.67
C THR A 143 10.47 -10.53 22.26
N GLY A 144 9.55 -10.79 21.33
CA GLY A 144 9.49 -10.10 20.05
C GLY A 144 8.50 -8.94 20.11
N ASP A 145 8.84 -7.83 19.48
CA ASP A 145 7.98 -6.66 19.31
C ASP A 145 6.86 -6.92 18.29
N HIS A 146 7.11 -7.74 17.27
CA HIS A 146 6.08 -8.24 16.35
C HIS A 146 6.37 -9.66 15.85
N GLY A 147 5.33 -10.28 15.28
CA GLY A 147 5.46 -11.52 14.52
C GLY A 147 5.77 -11.22 13.06
N MET A 148 5.79 -12.23 12.20
CA MET A 148 5.96 -12.05 10.77
C MET A 148 5.33 -13.19 9.97
N THR A 149 4.78 -12.88 8.80
CA THR A 149 4.29 -13.89 7.82
C THR A 149 5.44 -14.72 7.23
N ASP A 150 5.11 -15.89 6.67
CA ASP A 150 6.06 -16.74 5.92
C ASP A 150 6.85 -15.99 4.84
N THR A 151 6.24 -14.94 4.27
CA THR A 151 6.83 -14.09 3.21
C THR A 151 7.67 -12.93 3.73
N GLY A 152 7.74 -12.70 5.04
CA GLY A 152 8.55 -11.63 5.61
C GLY A 152 7.80 -10.36 5.99
N ASN A 153 6.48 -10.31 5.84
CA ASN A 153 5.69 -9.10 6.13
C ASN A 153 5.13 -9.11 7.56
N HIS A 154 5.03 -7.95 8.19
CA HIS A 154 4.48 -7.76 9.54
C HIS A 154 3.67 -6.45 9.71
N GLY A 155 3.15 -5.89 8.61
CA GLY A 155 2.35 -4.67 8.61
C GLY A 155 0.84 -4.89 8.76
N GLY A 156 0.40 -6.14 8.93
CA GLY A 156 -1.00 -6.54 9.07
C GLY A 156 -1.40 -6.85 10.50
N ASN A 157 -2.44 -7.67 10.65
CA ASN A 157 -3.02 -8.08 11.93
C ASN A 157 -3.27 -9.60 12.01
N THR A 158 -2.62 -10.38 11.15
CA THR A 158 -2.76 -11.83 11.18
C THR A 158 -2.07 -12.40 12.42
N PRO A 159 -2.49 -13.58 12.95
CA PRO A 159 -1.83 -14.18 14.11
C PRO A 159 -0.32 -14.32 13.92
N GLY A 160 0.13 -14.72 12.72
CA GLY A 160 1.56 -14.80 12.41
C GLY A 160 2.29 -13.46 12.51
N GLU A 161 1.62 -12.32 12.32
CA GLU A 161 2.19 -10.97 12.43
C GLU A 161 2.09 -10.37 13.84
N THR A 162 1.16 -10.84 14.68
CA THR A 162 0.91 -10.28 16.02
C THR A 162 1.36 -11.17 17.16
N ASP A 163 1.45 -12.48 16.95
CA ASP A 163 1.84 -13.43 17.99
C ASP A 163 3.37 -13.49 18.06
N THR A 164 3.92 -13.24 19.25
CA THR A 164 5.35 -13.23 19.51
C THR A 164 5.73 -14.16 20.65
N ALA A 165 7.01 -14.53 20.73
CA ALA A 165 7.53 -15.22 21.90
C ALA A 165 7.57 -14.25 23.10
N LEU A 166 7.35 -14.78 24.29
CA LEU A 166 7.49 -14.07 25.56
C LEU A 166 8.01 -15.04 26.61
N MET A 167 9.13 -14.71 27.24
CA MET A 167 9.76 -15.53 28.26
C MET A 167 10.22 -14.65 29.44
N PHE A 168 9.91 -15.10 30.65
CA PHE A 168 10.41 -14.50 31.91
C PHE A 168 11.27 -15.55 32.62
N LEU A 169 12.51 -15.17 32.94
CA LEU A 169 13.52 -16.03 33.57
C LEU A 169 14.12 -15.36 34.80
N THR A 170 14.62 -16.17 35.71
CA THR A 170 15.40 -15.73 36.88
C THR A 170 16.51 -16.71 37.20
N ASN A 171 17.60 -16.21 37.77
CA ASN A 171 18.70 -17.02 38.29
C ASN A 171 18.42 -17.60 39.70
N ASP A 172 17.33 -17.18 40.35
CA ASP A 172 16.93 -17.68 41.66
C ASP A 172 16.34 -19.10 41.55
N LYS A 173 17.16 -20.09 41.90
CA LYS A 173 16.82 -21.52 41.80
C LYS A 173 15.69 -21.94 42.76
N SER A 174 15.39 -21.15 43.79
CA SER A 174 14.29 -21.45 44.72
C SER A 174 12.90 -21.29 44.09
N LYS A 175 12.82 -20.61 42.92
CA LYS A 175 11.58 -20.29 42.20
C LYS A 175 11.25 -21.26 41.05
N LEU A 176 11.91 -22.43 40.99
CA LEU A 176 11.88 -23.34 39.83
C LEU A 176 10.87 -24.50 39.89
N GLU A 177 10.08 -24.68 40.96
CA GLU A 177 9.19 -25.86 41.05
C GLU A 177 8.16 -25.91 39.90
N MET A 178 8.19 -26.97 39.09
CA MET A 178 7.40 -27.14 37.86
C MET A 178 5.97 -27.62 38.16
N ASN A 179 4.97 -26.86 37.74
CA ASN A 179 3.64 -27.38 37.41
C ASN A 179 3.43 -27.17 35.91
N GLN A 180 3.45 -28.27 35.14
CA GLN A 180 3.45 -28.25 33.67
C GLN A 180 2.07 -28.03 33.02
N ASN A 181 1.00 -27.87 33.81
CA ASN A 181 -0.38 -27.94 33.32
C ASN A 181 -1.20 -26.63 33.47
N GLU A 182 -0.56 -25.48 33.65
CA GLU A 182 -1.30 -24.22 33.68
C GLU A 182 -1.66 -23.74 32.27
N ARG A 183 -2.96 -23.52 32.05
CA ARG A 183 -3.48 -22.91 30.85
C ARG A 183 -3.05 -21.43 30.84
N ILE A 184 -2.10 -21.09 29.97
CA ILE A 184 -1.69 -19.71 29.76
C ILE A 184 -2.81 -18.98 29.01
N ASP A 185 -3.40 -17.98 29.65
CA ASP A 185 -4.35 -17.07 29.03
C ASP A 185 -3.68 -16.25 27.91
N LYS A 186 -4.46 -15.74 26.95
CA LYS A 186 -3.93 -14.79 25.96
C LYS A 186 -3.37 -13.55 26.66
N ILE A 187 -2.08 -13.28 26.45
CA ILE A 187 -1.36 -12.11 26.98
C ILE A 187 -1.26 -11.06 25.88
N LEU A 188 -1.48 -9.79 26.21
CA LEU A 188 -1.23 -8.67 25.30
C LEU A 188 0.12 -8.03 25.61
N GLN A 189 0.84 -7.51 24.62
CA GLN A 189 2.15 -6.87 24.88
C GLN A 189 2.08 -5.70 25.87
N ILE A 190 0.96 -4.98 25.92
CA ILE A 190 0.73 -3.90 26.89
C ILE A 190 0.79 -4.38 28.36
N ASP A 191 0.56 -5.67 28.61
CA ASP A 191 0.61 -6.33 29.92
C ASP A 191 2.05 -6.51 30.44
N ILE A 192 3.04 -6.54 29.53
CA ILE A 192 4.45 -6.83 29.84
C ILE A 192 5.03 -5.74 30.75
N ALA A 193 4.85 -4.47 30.40
CA ALA A 193 5.48 -3.37 31.13
C ALA A 193 4.98 -3.28 32.60
N SER A 194 3.67 -3.41 32.83
CA SER A 194 3.14 -3.43 34.20
C SER A 194 3.65 -4.62 35.00
N THR A 195 3.81 -5.78 34.36
CA THR A 195 4.33 -7.00 35.01
C THR A 195 5.82 -6.85 35.38
N ILE A 196 6.64 -6.28 34.50
CA ILE A 196 8.05 -5.96 34.78
C ILE A 196 8.16 -4.97 35.95
N ALA A 197 7.36 -3.89 35.93
CA ALA A 197 7.36 -2.90 37.01
C ALA A 197 7.03 -3.56 38.37
N ALA A 198 6.03 -4.45 38.40
CA ALA A 198 5.67 -5.19 39.60
C ALA A 198 6.81 -6.10 40.12
N LEU A 199 7.46 -6.87 39.22
CA LEU A 199 8.57 -7.77 39.59
C LEU A 199 9.81 -7.01 40.09
N LEU A 200 10.09 -5.85 39.49
CA LEU A 200 11.19 -4.96 39.90
C LEU A 200 10.84 -4.08 41.11
N LYS A 201 9.64 -4.23 41.69
CA LYS A 201 9.13 -3.43 42.81
C LYS A 201 9.11 -1.91 42.51
N LEU A 202 8.88 -1.56 41.25
CA LEU A 202 8.70 -0.20 40.77
C LEU A 202 7.22 0.22 40.87
N ASP A 203 6.95 1.51 40.69
CA ASP A 203 5.58 2.01 40.61
C ASP A 203 4.93 1.59 39.28
N LEU A 204 3.65 1.20 39.36
CA LEU A 204 2.86 0.94 38.15
C LEU A 204 2.75 2.23 37.33
N LEU A 205 3.05 2.13 36.03
CA LEU A 205 3.14 3.27 35.12
C LEU A 205 1.78 3.96 34.95
N PRO A 206 1.58 5.23 35.34
CA PRO A 206 0.25 5.83 35.47
C PRO A 206 -0.64 5.77 34.21
N ASN A 207 -0.03 5.74 33.01
CA ASN A 207 -0.73 5.69 31.73
C ASN A 207 -0.72 4.29 31.06
N ASN A 208 -0.07 3.29 31.65
CA ASN A 208 -0.09 1.92 31.15
C ASN A 208 -1.44 1.26 31.42
N GLN A 209 -1.92 0.49 30.45
CA GLN A 209 -3.24 -0.13 30.45
C GLN A 209 -3.19 -1.66 30.48
N GLY A 210 -2.00 -2.19 30.73
CA GLY A 210 -1.72 -3.60 30.85
C GLY A 210 -2.33 -4.18 32.12
N ARG A 211 -2.80 -5.42 31.98
CA ARG A 211 -3.17 -6.29 33.09
C ARG A 211 -1.90 -6.98 33.59
N LEU A 212 -1.70 -7.04 34.90
CA LEU A 212 -0.62 -7.85 35.47
C LEU A 212 -0.78 -9.33 35.08
N ILE A 213 0.30 -9.95 34.62
CA ILE A 213 0.31 -11.37 34.22
C ILE A 213 0.47 -12.22 35.48
N SER A 214 -0.65 -12.57 36.12
CA SER A 214 -0.64 -13.29 37.41
C SER A 214 0.10 -14.62 37.38
N SER A 215 0.06 -15.38 36.28
CA SER A 215 0.82 -16.63 36.17
C SER A 215 2.33 -16.40 36.28
N VAL A 216 2.83 -15.26 35.78
CA VAL A 216 4.24 -14.86 35.96
C VAL A 216 4.49 -14.46 37.41
N LEU A 217 3.63 -13.63 38.03
CA LEU A 217 3.82 -13.21 39.42
C LEU A 217 3.80 -14.40 40.41
N GLU A 218 2.91 -15.37 40.17
CA GLU A 218 2.82 -16.62 40.93
C GLU A 218 4.07 -17.48 40.74
N ARG A 219 4.57 -17.57 39.49
CA ARG A 219 5.81 -18.30 39.17
C ARG A 219 7.05 -17.71 39.84
N PHE A 220 7.07 -16.39 40.04
CA PHE A 220 8.14 -15.70 40.78
C PHE A 220 7.92 -15.75 42.31
N SER A 221 7.01 -16.61 42.78
CA SER A 221 6.71 -16.88 44.19
C SER A 221 6.34 -15.63 44.98
N LEU A 222 5.64 -14.69 44.34
CA LEU A 222 5.18 -13.49 45.02
C LEU A 222 4.16 -13.87 46.11
N PRO A 223 4.32 -13.38 47.36
CA PRO A 223 3.36 -13.62 48.42
C PRO A 223 1.93 -13.22 48.01
N LYS A 224 0.94 -14.05 48.36
CA LYS A 224 -0.45 -13.91 47.93
C LYS A 224 -1.06 -12.56 48.32
N ASP A 225 -0.73 -12.07 49.51
CA ASP A 225 -1.12 -10.74 50.00
C ASP A 225 -0.55 -9.62 49.13
N GLN A 226 0.74 -9.72 48.76
CA GLN A 226 1.39 -8.75 47.86
C GLN A 226 0.79 -8.81 46.46
N HIS A 227 0.49 -10.01 45.95
CA HIS A 227 -0.14 -10.20 44.65
C HIS A 227 -1.52 -9.54 44.58
N LEU A 228 -2.40 -9.76 45.56
CA LEU A 228 -3.71 -9.11 45.60
C LEU A 228 -3.59 -7.58 45.76
N CYS A 229 -2.61 -7.10 46.53
CA CYS A 229 -2.34 -5.65 46.63
C CYS A 229 -1.93 -5.03 45.29
N LEU A 230 -1.09 -5.72 44.50
CA LEU A 230 -0.71 -5.27 43.16
C LEU A 230 -1.89 -5.27 42.19
N LEU A 231 -2.74 -6.29 42.24
CA LEU A 231 -3.96 -6.36 41.41
C LEU A 231 -4.95 -5.25 41.76
N LEU A 232 -5.09 -4.91 43.04
CA LEU A 232 -5.87 -3.76 43.49
C LEU A 232 -5.30 -2.45 42.92
N ARG A 233 -3.97 -2.24 42.98
CA ARG A 233 -3.33 -1.04 42.40
C ARG A 233 -3.52 -0.97 40.89
N ASN A 234 -3.33 -2.07 40.18
CA ASN A 234 -3.54 -2.13 38.73
C ASN A 234 -5.00 -1.83 38.38
N SER A 235 -5.96 -2.31 39.17
CA SER A 235 -7.38 -1.98 39.01
C SER A 235 -7.68 -0.50 39.25
N GLN A 236 -7.08 0.11 40.29
CA GLN A 236 -7.24 1.54 40.57
C GLN A 236 -6.64 2.42 39.48
N GLN A 237 -5.46 2.07 38.97
CA GLN A 237 -4.79 2.70 37.84
C GLN A 237 -5.68 2.66 36.59
N ILE A 238 -6.20 1.48 36.22
CA ILE A 238 -7.08 1.32 35.05
C ILE A 238 -8.38 2.12 35.21
N ARG A 239 -8.95 2.16 36.43
CA ARG A 239 -10.11 2.99 36.73
C ARG A 239 -9.81 4.48 36.54
N ALA A 240 -8.64 4.95 36.98
CA ALA A 240 -8.24 6.36 36.82
C ALA A 240 -8.06 6.77 35.35
N ILE A 241 -7.58 5.87 34.50
CA ILE A 241 -7.40 6.13 33.05
C ILE A 241 -8.77 6.25 32.32
N LEU A 242 -9.80 5.54 32.79
CA LEU A 242 -11.07 5.37 32.08
C LEU A 242 -12.24 6.03 32.83
N VAL A 243 -12.37 7.36 32.71
CA VAL A 243 -13.35 8.24 33.39
C VAL A 243 -14.83 7.90 33.12
N ASP A 244 -15.13 6.93 32.25
CA ASP A 244 -16.49 6.63 31.79
C ASP A 244 -17.10 5.44 32.56
N ASP A 245 -17.53 5.72 33.79
CA ASP A 245 -18.03 4.74 34.74
C ASP A 245 -19.54 4.50 34.59
N LYS A 246 -19.89 3.36 33.99
CA LYS A 246 -21.19 2.72 34.21
C LYS A 246 -21.16 1.93 35.52
N ILE A 247 -22.29 1.92 36.21
CA ILE A 247 -22.55 1.27 37.51
C ILE A 247 -22.09 -0.20 37.56
N GLU A 248 -22.31 -0.97 36.49
CA GLU A 248 -21.99 -2.41 36.43
C GLU A 248 -20.48 -2.72 36.56
N SER A 249 -19.60 -1.89 36.01
CA SER A 249 -18.16 -2.15 36.11
C SER A 249 -17.60 -1.88 37.50
N ASN A 250 -18.27 -1.03 38.28
CA ASN A 250 -17.88 -0.75 39.67
C ASN A 250 -18.34 -1.86 40.61
N ALA A 251 -19.40 -2.61 40.28
CA ALA A 251 -19.83 -3.78 41.06
C ALA A 251 -18.73 -4.86 41.11
N ILE A 252 -18.15 -5.23 39.95
CA ILE A 252 -17.08 -6.25 39.89
C ILE A 252 -15.86 -5.85 40.73
N LEU A 253 -15.50 -4.56 40.73
CA LEU A 253 -14.38 -4.06 41.53
C LEU A 253 -14.70 -4.11 43.04
N LEU A 254 -15.95 -3.83 43.43
CA LEU A 254 -16.39 -3.94 44.82
C LEU A 254 -16.36 -5.41 45.28
N ASP A 255 -16.86 -6.33 44.47
CA ASP A 255 -16.79 -7.78 44.75
C ASP A 255 -15.32 -8.24 44.92
N ALA A 256 -14.42 -7.74 44.06
CA ALA A 256 -12.99 -8.03 44.16
C ALA A 256 -12.37 -7.54 45.49
N ILE A 257 -12.79 -6.35 45.95
CA ILE A 257 -12.33 -5.75 47.22
C ILE A 257 -12.91 -6.52 48.40
N ASP A 258 -14.19 -6.90 48.36
CA ASP A 258 -14.84 -7.65 49.45
C ASP A 258 -14.18 -9.03 49.64
N SER A 259 -13.95 -9.79 48.56
CA SER A 259 -13.20 -11.06 48.65
C SER A 259 -11.74 -10.85 49.09
N HIS A 260 -11.10 -9.74 48.69
CA HIS A 260 -9.75 -9.39 49.18
C HIS A 260 -9.77 -9.13 50.69
N LEU A 261 -10.75 -8.39 51.21
CA LEU A 261 -10.89 -8.14 52.65
C LEU A 261 -11.15 -9.44 53.42
N ASN A 262 -11.91 -10.37 52.86
CA ASN A 262 -12.12 -11.70 53.45
C ASN A 262 -10.83 -12.52 53.49
N PHE A 263 -10.01 -12.47 52.44
CA PHE A 263 -8.68 -13.08 52.45
C PHE A 263 -7.77 -12.48 53.52
N VAL A 264 -7.76 -11.14 53.68
CA VAL A 264 -6.96 -10.47 54.72
C VAL A 264 -7.41 -10.88 56.13
N LYS A 265 -8.71 -11.09 56.34
CA LYS A 265 -9.25 -11.58 57.63
C LYS A 265 -8.91 -13.05 57.87
N ASN A 266 -8.80 -13.86 56.81
CA ASN A 266 -8.57 -15.29 56.93
C ASN A 266 -7.60 -15.80 55.82
N THR A 267 -6.31 -15.57 56.03
CA THR A 267 -5.26 -15.79 55.01
C THR A 267 -5.00 -17.25 54.67
N THR A 268 -5.62 -18.19 55.39
CA THR A 268 -5.50 -19.63 55.15
C THR A 268 -6.53 -20.17 54.15
N VAL A 269 -7.55 -19.39 53.82
CA VAL A 269 -8.62 -19.81 52.91
C VAL A 269 -8.26 -19.44 51.47
N GLU A 270 -7.82 -20.44 50.72
CA GLU A 270 -7.36 -20.31 49.33
C GLU A 270 -8.44 -19.82 48.35
N GLU A 271 -9.70 -20.12 48.66
CA GLU A 271 -10.86 -19.73 47.86
C GLU A 271 -10.97 -18.20 47.75
N PHE A 272 -10.80 -17.46 48.85
CA PHE A 272 -10.87 -16.00 48.84
C PHE A 272 -9.74 -15.37 48.01
N TYR A 273 -8.55 -15.97 48.01
CA TYR A 273 -7.44 -15.54 47.16
C TYR A 273 -7.77 -15.72 45.67
N ASN A 274 -8.22 -16.92 45.29
CA ASN A 274 -8.53 -17.24 43.90
C ASN A 274 -9.72 -16.43 43.36
N GLU A 275 -10.76 -16.24 44.18
CA GLU A 275 -11.93 -15.43 43.86
C GLU A 275 -11.55 -13.96 43.66
N SER A 276 -10.83 -13.36 44.62
CA SER A 276 -10.38 -11.97 44.52
C SER A 276 -9.47 -11.73 43.30
N LYS A 277 -8.51 -12.64 43.06
CA LYS A 277 -7.65 -12.62 41.87
C LYS A 277 -8.48 -12.62 40.58
N SER A 278 -9.44 -13.52 40.49
CA SER A 278 -10.32 -13.64 39.32
C SER A 278 -11.12 -12.36 39.07
N PHE A 279 -11.73 -11.78 40.11
CA PHE A 279 -12.50 -10.55 39.98
C PHE A 279 -11.67 -9.35 39.56
N TYR A 280 -10.48 -9.12 40.16
CA TYR A 280 -9.59 -8.04 39.72
C TYR A 280 -9.16 -8.21 38.26
N GLN A 281 -8.72 -9.41 37.88
CA GLN A 281 -8.31 -9.69 36.51
C GLN A 281 -9.44 -9.49 35.50
N ASN A 282 -10.67 -9.89 35.86
CA ASN A 282 -11.84 -9.71 35.01
C ASN A 282 -12.20 -8.23 34.86
N PHE A 283 -12.19 -7.46 35.95
CA PHE A 283 -12.41 -6.01 35.92
C PHE A 283 -11.45 -5.31 34.95
N ILE A 284 -10.15 -5.58 35.09
CA ILE A 284 -9.13 -4.98 34.22
C ILE A 284 -9.33 -5.41 32.77
N LYS A 285 -9.56 -6.71 32.52
CA LYS A 285 -9.77 -7.26 31.17
C LYS A 285 -10.95 -6.60 30.45
N VAL A 286 -12.10 -6.44 31.13
CA VAL A 286 -13.29 -5.79 30.56
C VAL A 286 -13.00 -4.32 30.22
N LYS A 287 -12.32 -3.59 31.12
CA LYS A 287 -11.95 -2.19 30.91
C LYS A 287 -10.93 -2.02 29.76
N GLN A 288 -9.92 -2.88 29.71
CA GLN A 288 -8.90 -2.91 28.66
C GLN A 288 -9.50 -3.15 27.27
N GLN A 289 -10.42 -4.12 27.14
CA GLN A 289 -11.13 -4.38 25.87
C GLN A 289 -11.96 -3.18 25.40
N LYS A 290 -12.64 -2.49 26.33
CA LYS A 290 -13.45 -1.31 26.01
C LYS A 290 -12.58 -0.13 25.54
N PHE A 291 -11.36 0.02 26.08
CA PHE A 291 -10.43 1.06 25.65
C PHE A 291 -9.82 0.76 24.28
N LEU A 292 -9.38 -0.48 24.03
CA LEU A 292 -8.88 -0.89 22.72
C LEU A 292 -9.88 -0.56 21.61
N HIS A 293 -11.18 -0.64 21.90
CA HIS A 293 -12.22 -0.22 20.96
C HIS A 293 -12.27 1.30 20.74
N ARG A 294 -12.04 2.14 21.77
CA ARG A 294 -12.07 3.61 21.70
C ARG A 294 -10.85 4.26 21.06
N THR A 295 -9.65 3.71 21.28
CA THR A 295 -8.40 4.33 20.79
C THR A 295 -8.28 4.28 19.27
N LEU A 296 -9.00 3.36 18.63
CA LEU A 296 -9.14 3.30 17.18
C LEU A 296 -9.87 4.54 16.60
N ASP A 297 -10.58 5.33 17.41
CA ASP A 297 -11.43 6.43 16.95
C ASP A 297 -10.71 7.80 16.84
N ARG A 298 -9.51 7.99 17.41
CA ARG A 298 -9.06 9.34 17.81
C ARG A 298 -7.91 10.03 17.08
N SER A 299 -7.32 9.50 16.02
CA SER A 299 -6.36 10.29 15.23
C SER A 299 -6.76 10.38 13.76
N LEU A 300 -6.81 11.61 13.23
CA LEU A 300 -7.16 12.04 11.86
C LEU A 300 -8.65 12.29 11.53
N LEU A 301 -9.61 11.67 12.22
CA LEU A 301 -11.03 11.64 11.80
C LEU A 301 -11.80 12.99 11.83
N SER A 302 -11.38 13.96 12.65
CA SER A 302 -12.08 15.25 12.79
C SER A 302 -11.90 16.21 11.61
N LYS A 303 -10.99 15.92 10.67
CA LYS A 303 -10.71 16.76 9.49
C LYS A 303 -11.37 16.27 8.19
N PHE A 304 -12.01 15.10 8.21
CA PHE A 304 -12.62 14.46 7.02
C PHE A 304 -13.84 15.19 6.43
N PRO A 305 -14.76 15.78 7.23
CA PRO A 305 -15.90 16.50 6.68
C PRO A 305 -15.48 17.67 5.77
N LEU A 306 -14.39 18.35 6.13
CA LEU A 306 -13.83 19.46 5.35
C LEU A 306 -13.26 18.97 4.00
N LEU A 307 -12.58 17.83 3.98
CA LEU A 307 -12.02 17.25 2.76
C LEU A 307 -13.10 16.74 1.79
N ILE A 308 -14.18 16.15 2.33
CA ILE A 308 -15.35 15.72 1.54
C ILE A 308 -16.05 16.93 0.89
N LEU A 309 -16.23 18.02 1.64
CA LEU A 309 -16.82 19.26 1.12
C LEU A 309 -15.94 19.91 0.03
N ILE A 310 -14.62 19.94 0.23
CA ILE A 310 -13.67 20.45 -0.77
C ILE A 310 -13.74 19.62 -2.06
N SER A 311 -13.77 18.30 -1.95
CA SER A 311 -13.74 17.41 -3.11
C SER A 311 -15.06 17.42 -3.89
N PHE A 312 -16.21 17.50 -3.21
CA PHE A 312 -17.51 17.76 -3.87
C PHE A 312 -17.55 19.15 -4.54
N GLY A 313 -17.00 20.17 -3.90
CA GLY A 313 -16.87 21.51 -4.47
C GLY A 313 -16.03 21.53 -5.75
N ILE A 314 -14.93 20.78 -5.79
CA ILE A 314 -14.08 20.61 -6.98
C ILE A 314 -14.83 19.91 -8.12
N VAL A 315 -15.56 18.82 -7.82
CA VAL A 315 -16.34 18.09 -8.83
C VAL A 315 -17.43 18.98 -9.43
N ILE A 316 -18.18 19.72 -8.60
CA ILE A 316 -19.20 20.67 -9.05
C ILE A 316 -18.57 21.79 -9.88
N ALA A 317 -17.41 22.31 -9.47
CA ALA A 317 -16.69 23.35 -10.21
C ALA A 317 -16.19 22.85 -11.57
N ILE A 318 -15.64 21.64 -11.66
CA ILE A 318 -15.18 21.06 -12.93
C ILE A 318 -16.37 20.82 -13.86
N ILE A 319 -17.47 20.25 -13.36
CA ILE A 319 -18.71 20.07 -14.13
C ILE A 319 -19.21 21.42 -14.63
N LYS A 320 -19.21 22.46 -13.78
CA LYS A 320 -19.65 23.81 -14.15
C LYS A 320 -18.71 24.50 -15.15
N ILE A 321 -17.39 24.26 -15.07
CA ILE A 321 -16.38 24.75 -16.02
C ILE A 321 -16.53 24.05 -17.37
N GLU A 322 -16.77 22.73 -17.39
CA GLU A 322 -16.92 21.95 -18.61
C GLU A 322 -18.24 22.25 -19.33
N ILE A 323 -19.31 22.53 -18.57
CA ILE A 323 -20.57 23.08 -19.09
C ILE A 323 -20.35 24.48 -19.69
N ASN A 324 -19.57 25.35 -19.04
CA ASN A 324 -19.28 26.69 -19.56
C ASN A 324 -18.30 26.71 -20.75
N GLN A 325 -17.35 25.78 -20.84
CA GLN A 325 -16.36 25.72 -21.94
C GLN A 325 -16.97 25.28 -23.28
N ASN A 326 -18.14 24.65 -23.26
CA ASN A 326 -18.91 24.35 -24.46
C ASN A 326 -19.66 25.58 -25.03
N PHE A 327 -19.66 26.71 -24.32
CA PHE A 327 -20.21 27.98 -24.79
C PHE A 327 -19.14 28.81 -25.52
N ALA A 328 -18.70 28.27 -26.66
CA ALA A 328 -18.07 28.92 -27.82
C ALA A 328 -16.82 29.82 -27.61
N ALA A 329 -15.80 29.61 -28.45
CA ALA A 329 -15.11 30.73 -29.11
C ALA A 329 -14.74 31.98 -28.26
N SER A 330 -14.20 31.83 -27.05
CA SER A 330 -13.43 32.87 -26.34
C SER A 330 -11.90 32.67 -26.49
N ILE A 331 -11.55 31.90 -27.53
CA ILE A 331 -10.27 31.24 -27.89
C ILE A 331 -9.07 32.20 -28.12
N LEU A 332 -9.13 33.48 -27.77
CA LEU A 332 -8.01 34.42 -27.99
C LEU A 332 -7.47 35.17 -26.76
N MET A 333 -8.11 35.14 -25.59
CA MET A 333 -7.77 36.09 -24.50
C MET A 333 -7.30 35.53 -23.15
N THR A 334 -6.87 34.26 -23.06
CA THR A 334 -6.43 33.65 -21.79
C THR A 334 -5.05 32.99 -21.81
N ASN A 335 -4.20 33.35 -22.79
CA ASN A 335 -2.79 33.00 -22.74
C ASN A 335 -2.06 33.89 -21.71
N LEU A 336 -1.31 33.26 -20.79
CA LEU A 336 -0.44 33.80 -19.71
C LEU A 336 -0.96 33.88 -18.26
N LYS A 337 -2.24 33.58 -17.97
CA LYS A 337 -2.75 33.57 -16.56
C LYS A 337 -3.11 32.19 -15.99
N THR A 338 -2.92 31.11 -16.73
CA THR A 338 -3.36 29.75 -16.33
C THR A 338 -2.37 28.99 -15.44
N ILE A 339 -1.11 29.42 -15.36
CA ILE A 339 -0.11 28.82 -14.47
C ILE A 339 -0.29 29.31 -13.01
N PRO A 340 -0.55 30.61 -12.75
CA PRO A 340 -0.90 31.07 -11.41
C PRO A 340 -2.32 30.67 -10.95
N ASN A 341 -3.26 30.36 -11.87
CA ASN A 341 -4.64 30.03 -11.52
C ASN A 341 -4.89 28.60 -11.01
N PHE A 342 -3.97 27.68 -11.24
CA PHE A 342 -4.02 26.37 -10.60
C PHE A 342 -3.76 26.48 -9.08
N PHE A 343 -2.96 27.47 -8.68
CA PHE A 343 -2.68 27.81 -7.27
C PHE A 343 -3.60 28.91 -6.71
N SER A 344 -4.07 29.87 -7.51
CA SER A 344 -4.93 30.97 -7.03
C SER A 344 -6.36 30.54 -6.70
N ASN A 345 -6.89 29.50 -7.33
CA ASN A 345 -8.20 28.93 -6.97
C ASN A 345 -8.20 28.25 -5.58
N TYR A 346 -7.03 27.81 -5.09
CA TYR A 346 -6.85 27.36 -3.72
C TYR A 346 -6.88 28.53 -2.71
N LEU A 347 -6.40 29.72 -3.11
CA LEU A 347 -6.45 30.94 -2.30
C LEU A 347 -7.85 31.61 -2.33
N LEU A 348 -8.57 31.49 -3.46
CA LEU A 348 -9.91 32.07 -3.63
C LEU A 348 -10.97 31.36 -2.76
N LEU A 349 -10.82 30.05 -2.52
CA LEU A 349 -11.65 29.30 -1.56
C LEU A 349 -11.40 29.75 -0.11
N PHE A 350 -10.17 30.15 0.23
CA PHE A 350 -9.85 30.79 1.51
C PHE A 350 -10.54 32.16 1.65
N SER A 351 -10.66 32.92 0.55
CA SER A 351 -11.41 34.17 0.52
C SER A 351 -12.94 33.99 0.46
N PHE A 352 -13.45 32.87 -0.02
CA PHE A 352 -14.89 32.56 -0.04
C PHE A 352 -15.41 32.15 1.34
N TRP A 353 -14.57 31.47 2.14
CA TRP A 353 -14.82 31.28 3.58
C TRP A 353 -14.89 32.62 4.33
N PHE A 354 -14.09 33.62 3.92
CA PHE A 354 -14.16 34.98 4.44
C PHE A 354 -15.43 35.73 3.98
N ALA A 355 -15.90 35.48 2.75
CA ALA A 355 -17.07 36.13 2.15
C ALA A 355 -18.43 35.59 2.66
N GLN A 356 -18.46 34.40 3.26
CA GLN A 356 -19.66 33.88 3.96
C GLN A 356 -20.06 34.71 5.19
N ASN A 357 -19.27 35.72 5.58
CA ASN A 357 -19.62 36.72 6.58
C ASN A 357 -20.25 38.01 6.00
N SER A 358 -20.82 37.98 4.79
CA SER A 358 -21.56 39.14 4.24
C SER A 358 -22.83 38.76 3.48
N PRO A 359 -23.97 39.41 3.76
CA PRO A 359 -25.27 38.98 3.25
C PRO A 359 -25.63 39.67 1.92
N LYS A 360 -26.11 38.87 0.95
CA LYS A 360 -27.17 39.11 -0.06
C LYS A 360 -26.80 38.55 -1.44
N ILE A 361 -27.39 37.42 -1.82
CA ILE A 361 -27.58 37.03 -3.24
C ILE A 361 -28.98 36.42 -3.40
N ASP A 362 -29.68 36.84 -4.46
CA ASP A 362 -31.10 36.58 -4.77
C ASP A 362 -31.33 35.19 -5.41
N LEU A 363 -32.28 34.43 -4.85
CA LEU A 363 -32.57 33.02 -5.12
C LEU A 363 -33.33 32.78 -6.45
N ASN A 364 -34.01 33.79 -7.00
CA ASN A 364 -34.88 33.62 -8.16
C ASN A 364 -34.12 33.46 -9.51
N GLN A 365 -32.85 33.85 -9.58
CA GLN A 365 -32.02 33.60 -10.78
C GLN A 365 -31.51 32.15 -10.85
N LEU A 366 -31.39 31.48 -9.71
CA LEU A 366 -30.88 30.10 -9.63
C LEU A 366 -31.89 29.08 -10.17
N GLU A 367 -33.19 29.31 -9.95
CA GLU A 367 -34.25 28.40 -10.38
C GLU A 367 -34.50 28.45 -11.90
N ARG A 368 -34.42 29.64 -12.51
CA ARG A 368 -34.49 29.82 -13.98
C ARG A 368 -33.27 29.23 -14.69
N PHE A 369 -32.11 29.24 -14.03
CA PHE A 369 -30.89 28.60 -14.53
C PHE A 369 -31.00 27.05 -14.52
N HIS A 370 -31.65 26.47 -13.51
CA HIS A 370 -31.83 25.01 -13.39
C HIS A 370 -32.78 24.40 -14.44
N ARG A 371 -33.90 25.06 -14.74
CA ARG A 371 -34.90 24.51 -15.70
C ARG A 371 -34.42 24.51 -17.16
N SER A 372 -33.56 25.43 -17.56
CA SER A 372 -33.03 25.51 -18.93
C SER A 372 -31.90 24.50 -19.21
N HIS A 373 -31.20 24.03 -18.16
CA HIS A 373 -30.04 23.12 -18.30
C HIS A 373 -30.40 21.62 -18.34
N LEU A 374 -31.55 21.22 -17.78
CA LEU A 374 -31.97 19.82 -17.79
C LEU A 374 -32.40 19.31 -19.18
N VAL A 375 -32.82 20.21 -20.07
CA VAL A 375 -33.33 19.86 -21.41
C VAL A 375 -32.20 19.66 -22.44
N HIS A 376 -30.95 20.07 -22.15
CA HIS A 376 -29.82 19.95 -23.09
C HIS A 376 -28.76 18.91 -22.74
N LEU A 377 -28.85 18.26 -21.57
CA LEU A 377 -28.02 17.11 -21.20
C LEU A 377 -28.34 15.83 -22.00
N GLU A 378 -29.46 15.79 -22.71
CA GLU A 378 -29.87 14.65 -23.55
C GLU A 378 -29.02 14.44 -24.83
N TYR A 379 -28.18 15.40 -25.24
CA TYR A 379 -27.59 15.39 -26.59
C TYR A 379 -26.10 15.08 -26.72
N GLN A 380 -25.35 14.82 -25.64
CA GLN A 380 -23.88 14.58 -25.75
C GLN A 380 -23.30 13.34 -25.05
N CYS A 381 -23.99 12.79 -24.06
CA CYS A 381 -23.74 11.42 -23.60
C CYS A 381 -24.92 10.57 -24.07
N SER A 382 -24.68 9.42 -24.69
CA SER A 382 -25.81 8.53 -24.94
C SER A 382 -26.44 8.16 -23.60
N PRO A 383 -27.77 8.06 -23.51
CA PRO A 383 -28.45 7.60 -22.32
C PRO A 383 -27.82 6.33 -21.76
N LEU A 384 -27.35 5.43 -22.64
CA LEU A 384 -26.66 4.21 -22.28
C LEU A 384 -25.33 4.44 -21.55
N ALA A 385 -24.47 5.35 -22.01
CA ALA A 385 -23.19 5.64 -21.36
C ALA A 385 -23.39 6.31 -19.99
N THR A 386 -24.33 7.24 -19.90
CA THR A 386 -24.73 7.87 -18.63
C THR A 386 -25.29 6.84 -17.65
N ILE A 387 -26.18 5.95 -18.11
CA ILE A 387 -26.73 4.84 -17.32
C ILE A 387 -25.62 3.88 -16.87
N LEU A 388 -24.64 3.57 -17.73
CA LEU A 388 -23.57 2.63 -17.40
C LEU A 388 -22.59 3.24 -16.38
N ILE A 389 -22.25 4.53 -16.52
CA ILE A 389 -21.44 5.26 -15.54
C ILE A 389 -22.18 5.36 -14.20
N ILE A 390 -23.47 5.74 -14.22
CA ILE A 390 -24.30 5.79 -13.01
C ILE A 390 -24.45 4.41 -12.38
N ALA A 391 -24.63 3.34 -13.16
CA ALA A 391 -24.74 1.97 -12.67
C ALA A 391 -23.42 1.49 -12.06
N ILE A 392 -22.27 1.74 -12.71
CA ILE A 392 -20.95 1.38 -12.16
C ILE A 392 -20.67 2.16 -10.88
N VAL A 393 -20.96 3.47 -10.85
CA VAL A 393 -20.80 4.33 -9.66
C VAL A 393 -21.73 3.87 -8.55
N SER A 394 -22.98 3.53 -8.86
CA SER A 394 -23.97 3.05 -7.89
C SER A 394 -23.63 1.67 -7.33
N ILE A 395 -23.30 0.70 -8.19
CA ILE A 395 -22.88 -0.65 -7.79
C ILE A 395 -21.64 -0.55 -6.91
N LYS A 396 -20.66 0.25 -7.33
CA LYS A 396 -19.48 0.50 -6.52
C LYS A 396 -19.82 1.15 -5.18
N PHE A 397 -20.66 2.17 -5.16
CA PHE A 397 -21.08 2.86 -3.93
C PHE A 397 -21.67 1.89 -2.90
N PHE A 398 -22.62 1.03 -3.32
CA PHE A 398 -23.19 0.00 -2.43
C PHE A 398 -22.15 -1.04 -2.00
N ALA A 399 -21.25 -1.40 -2.91
CA ALA A 399 -20.20 -2.35 -2.64
C ALA A 399 -19.13 -1.83 -1.67
N LEU A 400 -18.93 -0.50 -1.59
CA LEU A 400 -18.01 0.13 -0.63
C LEU A 400 -18.46 0.02 0.83
N GLY A 401 -19.75 -0.18 1.09
CA GLY A 401 -20.26 -0.44 2.44
C GLY A 401 -19.90 -1.83 2.98
N SER A 402 -19.33 -2.71 2.14
CA SER A 402 -19.00 -4.09 2.52
C SER A 402 -17.49 -4.29 2.62
N VAL A 403 -17.01 -4.64 3.81
CA VAL A 403 -15.61 -5.05 4.04
C VAL A 403 -15.24 -6.27 3.18
N ASN A 404 -16.18 -7.21 2.98
CA ASN A 404 -15.97 -8.39 2.15
C ASN A 404 -15.74 -8.01 0.67
N PHE A 405 -16.47 -7.00 0.16
CA PHE A 405 -16.22 -6.48 -1.17
C PHE A 405 -14.87 -5.75 -1.25
N MET A 406 -14.50 -4.95 -0.25
CA MET A 406 -13.18 -4.30 -0.22
C MET A 406 -12.04 -5.32 -0.24
N LEU A 407 -12.19 -6.46 0.43
CA LEU A 407 -11.24 -7.58 0.35
C LEU A 407 -11.21 -8.22 -1.05
N LYS A 408 -12.37 -8.33 -1.70
CA LYS A 408 -12.57 -9.06 -2.96
C LYS A 408 -12.74 -8.15 -4.19
N GLU A 409 -12.30 -6.90 -4.13
CA GLU A 409 -12.47 -5.93 -5.22
C GLU A 409 -11.82 -6.36 -6.54
N HIS A 410 -10.75 -7.14 -6.44
CA HIS A 410 -10.11 -7.76 -7.60
C HIS A 410 -11.11 -8.61 -8.42
N ILE A 411 -12.02 -9.34 -7.75
CA ILE A 411 -13.06 -10.14 -8.42
C ILE A 411 -13.99 -9.23 -9.22
N PHE A 412 -14.40 -8.10 -8.65
CA PHE A 412 -15.25 -7.13 -9.34
C PHE A 412 -14.61 -6.65 -10.65
N TRP A 413 -13.34 -6.24 -10.61
CA TRP A 413 -12.67 -5.74 -11.81
C TRP A 413 -12.44 -6.84 -12.85
N TYR A 414 -12.13 -8.07 -12.42
CA TYR A 414 -12.05 -9.21 -13.33
C TYR A 414 -13.40 -9.51 -13.99
N SER A 415 -14.48 -9.51 -13.22
CA SER A 415 -15.84 -9.72 -13.74
C SER A 415 -16.23 -8.63 -14.74
N VAL A 416 -16.00 -7.35 -14.42
CA VAL A 416 -16.32 -6.23 -15.32
C VAL A 416 -15.55 -6.37 -16.65
N SER A 417 -14.24 -6.63 -16.58
CA SER A 417 -13.41 -6.78 -17.78
C SER A 417 -13.83 -8.01 -18.62
N LEU A 418 -14.20 -9.12 -17.97
CA LEU A 418 -14.68 -10.31 -18.66
C LEU A 418 -16.05 -10.09 -19.31
N ILE A 419 -16.96 -9.35 -18.64
CA ILE A 419 -18.26 -8.96 -19.20
C ILE A 419 -18.06 -8.10 -20.46
N LEU A 420 -17.14 -7.12 -20.40
CA LEU A 420 -16.84 -6.29 -21.55
C LEU A 420 -16.24 -7.13 -22.70
N LEU A 421 -15.25 -7.99 -22.45
CA LEU A 421 -14.73 -8.90 -23.47
C LEU A 421 -15.80 -9.82 -24.07
N SER A 422 -16.67 -10.37 -23.22
CA SER A 422 -17.79 -11.24 -23.64
C SER A 422 -18.81 -10.47 -24.47
N SER A 423 -19.06 -9.20 -24.14
CA SER A 423 -19.93 -8.33 -24.93
C SER A 423 -19.34 -8.08 -26.32
N MET A 424 -18.02 -7.89 -26.44
CA MET A 424 -17.34 -7.76 -27.74
C MET A 424 -17.50 -9.02 -28.57
N LEU A 425 -17.34 -10.19 -27.94
CA LEU A 425 -17.50 -11.49 -28.58
C LEU A 425 -18.93 -11.68 -29.09
N LEU A 426 -19.95 -11.39 -28.28
CA LEU A 426 -21.35 -11.48 -28.69
C LEU A 426 -21.67 -10.53 -29.84
N MET A 427 -21.14 -9.31 -29.83
CA MET A 427 -21.28 -8.37 -30.94
C MET A 427 -20.63 -8.92 -32.23
N ALA A 428 -19.44 -9.51 -32.12
CA ALA A 428 -18.74 -10.11 -33.27
C ALA A 428 -19.50 -11.33 -33.84
N ILE A 429 -20.06 -12.19 -32.97
CA ILE A 429 -20.87 -13.36 -33.37
C ILE A 429 -22.16 -12.91 -34.08
N ARG A 430 -22.85 -11.91 -33.54
CA ARG A 430 -24.06 -11.34 -34.18
C ARG A 430 -23.72 -10.77 -35.56
N GLY A 431 -22.62 -10.02 -35.67
CA GLY A 431 -22.13 -9.51 -36.95
C GLY A 431 -21.84 -10.62 -37.96
N PHE A 432 -21.25 -11.74 -37.51
CA PHE A 432 -21.01 -12.92 -38.35
C PHE A 432 -22.32 -13.57 -38.84
N SER A 433 -23.33 -13.70 -37.97
CA SER A 433 -24.61 -14.37 -38.33
C SER A 433 -25.44 -13.63 -39.37
N LEU A 434 -25.21 -12.32 -39.57
CA LEU A 434 -25.97 -11.46 -40.47
C LEU A 434 -25.28 -11.25 -41.83
N GLU A 435 -24.05 -11.75 -42.00
CA GLU A 435 -23.19 -11.42 -43.13
C GLU A 435 -23.25 -12.51 -44.22
N THR A 436 -23.72 -12.16 -45.42
CA THR A 436 -23.89 -13.10 -46.54
C THR A 436 -22.65 -13.23 -47.45
N ASN A 437 -21.64 -12.37 -47.27
CA ASN A 437 -20.43 -12.35 -48.09
C ASN A 437 -19.30 -13.21 -47.48
N ARG A 438 -18.63 -14.00 -48.33
CA ARG A 438 -17.65 -15.02 -47.94
C ARG A 438 -16.33 -14.43 -47.43
N GLU A 439 -15.87 -13.29 -47.96
CA GLU A 439 -14.64 -12.66 -47.49
C GLU A 439 -14.81 -11.98 -46.12
N THR A 440 -15.95 -11.33 -45.91
CA THR A 440 -16.30 -10.73 -44.62
C THR A 440 -16.59 -11.78 -43.55
N SER A 441 -17.11 -12.96 -43.92
CA SER A 441 -17.28 -14.08 -42.98
C SER A 441 -15.95 -14.62 -42.46
N ILE A 442 -14.94 -14.84 -43.33
CA ILE A 442 -13.59 -15.29 -42.91
C ILE A 442 -12.95 -14.27 -41.97
N HIS A 443 -13.09 -12.97 -42.27
CA HIS A 443 -12.58 -11.91 -41.42
C HIS A 443 -13.26 -11.89 -40.03
N ASN A 444 -14.57 -12.02 -39.99
CA ASN A 444 -15.35 -12.11 -38.75
C ASN A 444 -14.98 -13.37 -37.93
N ALA A 445 -14.71 -14.51 -38.58
CA ALA A 445 -14.21 -15.71 -37.91
C ALA A 445 -12.85 -15.48 -37.23
N TYR A 446 -11.94 -14.75 -37.88
CA TYR A 446 -10.65 -14.36 -37.28
C TYR A 446 -10.85 -13.45 -36.06
N VAL A 447 -11.80 -12.51 -36.10
CA VAL A 447 -12.16 -11.65 -34.95
C VAL A 447 -12.67 -12.47 -33.77
N ILE A 448 -13.56 -13.43 -34.04
CA ILE A 448 -14.13 -14.31 -33.01
C ILE A 448 -13.01 -15.14 -32.37
N LEU A 449 -12.15 -15.77 -33.18
CA LEU A 449 -11.01 -16.54 -32.69
C LEU A 449 -10.06 -15.66 -31.83
N ASN A 450 -9.76 -14.45 -32.29
CA ASN A 450 -8.93 -13.51 -31.56
C ASN A 450 -9.55 -13.13 -30.19
N LEU A 451 -10.86 -12.88 -30.13
CA LEU A 451 -11.55 -12.60 -28.86
C LEU A 451 -11.59 -13.81 -27.93
N LEU A 452 -11.79 -15.02 -28.44
CA LEU A 452 -11.71 -16.25 -27.64
C LEU A 452 -10.31 -16.45 -27.04
N LEU A 453 -9.26 -16.26 -27.84
CA LEU A 453 -7.87 -16.32 -27.37
C LEU A 453 -7.56 -15.20 -26.36
N THR A 454 -8.15 -14.00 -26.54
CA THR A 454 -8.02 -12.88 -25.60
C THR A 454 -8.64 -13.23 -24.25
N ILE A 455 -9.86 -13.80 -24.25
CA ILE A 455 -10.55 -14.24 -23.04
C ILE A 455 -9.73 -15.32 -22.34
N MET A 456 -9.20 -16.30 -23.08
CA MET A 456 -8.34 -17.34 -22.53
C MET A 456 -7.07 -16.76 -21.89
N ALA A 457 -6.39 -15.83 -22.55
CA ALA A 457 -5.22 -15.14 -22.00
C ALA A 457 -5.58 -14.34 -20.73
N PHE A 458 -6.74 -13.67 -20.71
CA PHE A 458 -7.22 -12.95 -19.54
C PHE A 458 -7.54 -13.89 -18.36
N ILE A 459 -8.12 -15.06 -18.63
CA ILE A 459 -8.35 -16.09 -17.62
C ILE A 459 -7.02 -16.58 -17.03
N VAL A 460 -6.01 -16.87 -17.86
CA VAL A 460 -4.67 -17.24 -17.39
C VAL A 460 -4.07 -16.17 -16.47
N LEU A 461 -4.25 -14.89 -16.81
CA LEU A 461 -3.81 -13.77 -15.97
C LEU A 461 -4.50 -13.73 -14.60
N ILE A 462 -5.80 -14.02 -14.54
CA ILE A 462 -6.54 -14.05 -13.28
C ILE A 462 -5.95 -15.11 -12.34
N TYR A 463 -5.67 -16.30 -12.87
CA TYR A 463 -5.16 -17.44 -12.08
C TYR A 463 -3.67 -17.38 -11.78
N TRP A 464 -2.87 -16.60 -12.53
CA TRP A 464 -1.42 -16.52 -12.34
C TRP A 464 -1.00 -16.18 -10.90
N ASN A 465 -1.78 -15.33 -10.23
CA ASN A 465 -1.46 -14.81 -8.91
C ASN A 465 -2.68 -14.71 -7.97
N ASN A 466 -3.68 -15.61 -8.13
CA ASN A 466 -4.83 -15.69 -7.22
C ASN A 466 -4.97 -17.06 -6.57
N PRO A 467 -4.80 -17.15 -5.24
CA PRO A 467 -5.13 -18.36 -4.47
C PRO A 467 -6.63 -18.48 -4.12
N VAL A 468 -7.47 -17.48 -4.44
CA VAL A 468 -8.83 -17.31 -3.88
C VAL A 468 -9.89 -18.24 -4.51
N LEU A 469 -9.58 -18.95 -5.60
CA LEU A 469 -10.51 -19.87 -6.29
C LEU A 469 -10.25 -21.35 -6.00
N THR A 470 -9.30 -21.66 -5.12
CA THR A 470 -8.99 -23.02 -4.69
C THR A 470 -9.24 -23.15 -3.21
N ASP A 471 -9.87 -24.26 -2.81
CA ASP A 471 -10.23 -24.61 -1.44
C ASP A 471 -9.09 -24.38 -0.44
N ALA A 472 -9.47 -24.16 0.83
CA ALA A 472 -8.56 -23.75 1.89
C ALA A 472 -7.35 -24.67 2.11
N ASP A 473 -7.41 -25.91 1.62
CA ASP A 473 -6.39 -26.94 1.77
C ASP A 473 -5.43 -27.06 0.56
N LEU A 474 -5.67 -26.36 -0.55
CA LEU A 474 -4.82 -26.39 -1.76
C LEU A 474 -3.93 -25.15 -1.94
N LYS A 475 -3.86 -24.28 -0.91
CA LYS A 475 -3.40 -22.88 -0.98
C LYS A 475 -1.97 -22.63 -1.48
N GLU A 476 -1.06 -23.61 -1.45
CA GLU A 476 0.32 -23.39 -1.90
C GLU A 476 0.63 -23.95 -3.31
N GLU A 477 -0.17 -24.87 -3.85
CA GLU A 477 0.22 -25.65 -5.03
C GLU A 477 -0.09 -24.97 -6.39
N PHE A 478 -1.05 -24.04 -6.45
CA PHE A 478 -1.51 -23.47 -7.73
C PHE A 478 -1.10 -22.00 -8.00
N ASN A 479 -0.36 -21.35 -7.10
CA ASN A 479 0.17 -20.01 -7.39
C ASN A 479 1.45 -20.11 -8.25
N MET A 480 1.41 -19.59 -9.48
CA MET A 480 2.57 -19.66 -10.39
C MET A 480 3.79 -18.92 -9.84
N ILE A 481 3.60 -17.87 -9.03
CA ILE A 481 4.70 -17.14 -8.40
C ILE A 481 5.38 -18.00 -7.33
N SER A 482 4.62 -18.65 -6.45
CA SER A 482 5.20 -19.54 -5.44
C SER A 482 5.91 -20.71 -6.12
N PHE A 483 5.32 -21.25 -7.20
CA PHE A 483 5.93 -22.27 -8.04
C PHE A 483 7.29 -21.82 -8.60
N PHE A 484 7.38 -20.65 -9.22
CA PHE A 484 8.64 -20.15 -9.81
C PHE A 484 9.70 -19.75 -8.77
N ARG A 485 9.28 -19.34 -7.57
CA ARG A 485 10.19 -18.98 -6.48
C ARG A 485 10.92 -20.19 -5.88
N LYS A 486 10.37 -21.40 -6.00
CA LYS A 486 11.04 -22.64 -5.57
C LYS A 486 12.39 -22.80 -6.30
N ALA A 487 13.44 -23.11 -5.54
CA ALA A 487 14.80 -23.20 -6.07
C ALA A 487 14.97 -24.23 -7.20
N SER A 488 14.17 -25.31 -7.18
CA SER A 488 14.08 -26.33 -8.23
C SER A 488 13.57 -25.77 -9.55
N ASN A 489 12.70 -24.76 -9.50
CA ASN A 489 11.91 -24.28 -10.64
C ASN A 489 12.50 -23.01 -11.28
N LYS A 490 13.56 -22.43 -10.70
CA LYS A 490 14.25 -21.25 -11.26
C LYS A 490 14.73 -21.44 -12.71
N ARG A 491 15.02 -22.68 -13.14
CA ARG A 491 15.38 -22.97 -14.54
C ARG A 491 14.19 -22.76 -15.48
N ILE A 492 12.99 -23.18 -15.07
CA ILE A 492 11.75 -22.98 -15.82
C ILE A 492 11.44 -21.49 -15.87
N LEU A 493 11.61 -20.77 -14.75
CA LEU A 493 11.45 -19.32 -14.70
C LEU A 493 12.34 -18.60 -15.73
N ASN A 494 13.60 -19.03 -15.92
CA ASN A 494 14.46 -18.42 -16.95
C ASN A 494 13.85 -18.52 -18.35
N ILE A 495 13.32 -19.70 -18.71
CA ILE A 495 12.75 -19.95 -20.04
C ILE A 495 11.57 -19.02 -20.26
N PHE A 496 10.66 -18.95 -19.28
CA PHE A 496 9.52 -18.04 -19.32
C PHE A 496 9.95 -16.58 -19.39
N ALA A 497 10.92 -16.15 -18.58
CA ALA A 497 11.41 -14.78 -18.59
C ALA A 497 12.02 -14.40 -19.96
N ILE A 498 12.84 -15.27 -20.57
CA ILE A 498 13.44 -15.02 -21.89
C ILE A 498 12.36 -14.93 -22.97
N ILE A 499 11.43 -15.89 -22.99
CA ILE A 499 10.31 -15.90 -23.94
C ILE A 499 9.45 -14.64 -23.77
N SER A 500 9.19 -14.22 -22.53
CA SER A 500 8.42 -13.02 -22.26
C SER A 500 9.15 -11.75 -22.69
N LEU A 501 10.45 -11.59 -22.41
CA LEU A 501 11.22 -10.42 -22.86
C LEU A 501 11.30 -10.33 -24.39
N ALA A 502 11.51 -11.47 -25.06
CA ALA A 502 11.52 -11.53 -26.53
C ALA A 502 10.13 -11.20 -27.12
N SER A 503 9.06 -11.75 -26.54
CA SER A 503 7.69 -11.47 -26.94
C SER A 503 7.31 -10.00 -26.72
N ILE A 504 7.65 -9.42 -25.56
CA ILE A 504 7.42 -8.00 -25.27
C ILE A 504 8.12 -7.14 -26.33
N SER A 505 9.41 -7.39 -26.59
CA SER A 505 10.17 -6.66 -27.61
C SER A 505 9.47 -6.74 -28.99
N SER A 506 9.07 -7.93 -29.43
CA SER A 506 8.36 -8.13 -30.68
C SER A 506 7.03 -7.36 -30.75
N LEU A 507 6.19 -7.48 -29.71
CA LEU A 507 4.87 -6.86 -29.63
C LEU A 507 4.93 -5.33 -29.65
N VAL A 508 5.95 -4.74 -29.02
CA VAL A 508 6.11 -3.28 -28.94
C VAL A 508 7.01 -2.69 -30.03
N SER A 509 7.57 -3.50 -30.92
CA SER A 509 8.46 -3.05 -32.00
C SER A 509 7.88 -1.88 -32.82
N LYS A 510 6.59 -1.95 -33.16
CA LYS A 510 5.83 -0.90 -33.87
C LYS A 510 5.32 0.24 -32.97
N GLN A 511 5.48 0.11 -31.66
CA GLN A 511 5.08 1.07 -30.62
C GLN A 511 6.29 1.76 -29.98
N THR A 512 7.46 1.67 -30.59
CA THR A 512 8.63 2.46 -30.22
C THR A 512 8.66 3.77 -31.03
N PRO A 513 9.22 4.87 -30.48
CA PRO A 513 9.29 6.13 -31.19
C PRO A 513 10.23 6.06 -32.41
N SER A 514 11.26 5.22 -32.36
CA SER A 514 12.21 4.98 -33.45
C SER A 514 12.80 3.57 -33.39
N LYS A 515 13.43 3.11 -34.49
CA LYS A 515 14.22 1.87 -34.50
C LYS A 515 15.38 1.91 -33.49
N ARG A 516 15.98 3.08 -33.25
CA ARG A 516 17.07 3.24 -32.26
C ARG A 516 16.55 3.00 -30.85
N SER A 517 15.42 3.61 -30.50
CA SER A 517 14.75 3.37 -29.23
C SER A 517 14.36 1.90 -29.03
N HIS A 518 14.01 1.19 -30.10
CA HIS A 518 13.78 -0.26 -30.04
C HIS A 518 15.05 -1.07 -29.73
N TYR A 519 16.20 -0.73 -30.33
CA TYR A 519 17.47 -1.37 -29.97
C TYR A 519 17.89 -1.06 -28.54
N ILE A 520 17.65 0.16 -28.05
CA ILE A 520 17.90 0.54 -26.65
C ILE A 520 17.01 -0.27 -25.69
N LEU A 521 15.74 -0.49 -26.04
CA LEU A 521 14.82 -1.37 -25.29
C LEU A 521 15.39 -2.80 -25.18
N ILE A 522 15.82 -3.40 -26.29
CA ILE A 522 16.40 -4.75 -26.30
C ILE A 522 17.66 -4.81 -25.43
N ALA A 523 18.55 -3.83 -25.56
CA ALA A 523 19.75 -3.72 -24.73
C ALA A 523 19.39 -3.59 -23.24
N SER A 524 18.34 -2.85 -22.90
CA SER A 524 17.85 -2.72 -21.53
C SER A 524 17.35 -4.05 -20.97
N PHE A 525 16.61 -4.84 -21.74
CA PHE A 525 16.16 -6.16 -21.31
C PHE A 525 17.32 -7.12 -21.05
N PHE A 526 18.39 -7.04 -21.85
CA PHE A 526 19.61 -7.79 -21.59
C PHE A 526 20.23 -7.40 -20.23
N TRP A 527 20.40 -6.11 -19.96
CA TRP A 527 20.97 -5.65 -18.68
C TRP A 527 20.07 -5.95 -17.47
N THR A 528 18.75 -5.88 -17.63
CA THR A 528 17.81 -6.33 -16.59
C THR A 528 17.94 -7.83 -16.32
N PHE A 529 18.06 -8.65 -17.36
CA PHE A 529 18.29 -10.09 -17.20
C PHE A 529 19.61 -10.37 -16.47
N MET A 530 20.66 -9.61 -16.77
CA MET A 530 21.93 -9.66 -16.05
C MET A 530 21.79 -9.29 -14.58
N TYR A 531 21.06 -8.21 -14.27
CA TYR A 531 20.75 -7.82 -12.90
C TYR A 531 20.04 -8.95 -12.13
N TRP A 532 19.01 -9.56 -12.72
CA TRP A 532 18.29 -10.67 -12.07
C TRP A 532 19.18 -11.88 -11.82
N SER A 533 20.06 -12.21 -12.77
CA SER A 533 21.00 -13.33 -12.65
C SER A 533 22.00 -13.08 -11.51
N GLN A 534 22.62 -11.90 -11.47
CA GLN A 534 23.61 -11.56 -10.46
C GLN A 534 22.98 -11.39 -9.06
N SER A 535 21.71 -10.99 -8.99
CA SER A 535 20.93 -10.89 -7.74
C SER A 535 20.31 -12.22 -7.29
N ASN A 536 20.63 -13.34 -7.94
CA ASN A 536 20.08 -14.68 -7.68
C ASN A 536 18.55 -14.79 -7.79
N LYS A 537 17.89 -13.86 -8.49
CA LYS A 537 16.44 -13.92 -8.76
C LYS A 537 16.13 -15.00 -9.80
N ILE A 538 17.02 -15.19 -10.78
CA ILE A 538 16.99 -16.25 -11.79
C ILE A 538 18.27 -17.10 -11.75
N LYS A 539 18.32 -18.28 -12.39
CA LYS A 539 19.47 -19.20 -12.31
C LYS A 539 20.00 -19.62 -13.68
N VAL A 540 20.93 -18.86 -14.26
CA VAL A 540 21.47 -19.12 -15.60
C VAL A 540 22.22 -20.47 -15.65
N PRO A 541 22.04 -21.30 -16.69
CA PRO A 541 22.78 -22.55 -16.85
C PRO A 541 24.29 -22.31 -17.02
N LYS A 542 25.10 -23.19 -16.42
CA LYS A 542 26.57 -23.14 -16.49
C LYS A 542 27.09 -23.64 -17.84
N LEU A 543 27.00 -22.81 -18.88
CA LEU A 543 27.69 -23.04 -20.16
C LEU A 543 29.08 -22.40 -20.09
N PRO A 544 30.21 -23.13 -20.25
CA PRO A 544 31.54 -22.66 -19.84
C PRO A 544 31.97 -21.31 -20.46
N LEU A 545 31.72 -21.09 -21.75
CA LEU A 545 32.06 -19.85 -22.45
C LEU A 545 31.16 -18.67 -22.02
N ILE A 546 29.84 -18.89 -22.01
CA ILE A 546 28.84 -17.88 -21.64
C ILE A 546 28.96 -17.53 -20.16
N HIS A 547 29.21 -18.52 -19.29
CA HIS A 547 29.35 -18.31 -17.87
C HIS A 547 30.62 -17.52 -17.54
N LYS A 548 31.74 -17.76 -18.24
CA LYS A 548 32.96 -16.96 -18.04
C LYS A 548 32.77 -15.51 -18.50
N PHE A 549 32.09 -15.29 -19.62
CA PHE A 549 31.77 -13.95 -20.13
C PHE A 549 30.79 -13.20 -19.21
N LEU A 550 29.63 -13.79 -18.90
CA LEU A 550 28.55 -13.17 -18.12
C LEU A 550 28.89 -12.95 -16.64
N PHE A 551 29.78 -13.75 -16.06
CA PHE A 551 30.14 -13.67 -14.62
C PHE A 551 31.58 -13.23 -14.36
N SER A 552 32.28 -12.67 -15.34
CA SER A 552 33.60 -12.04 -15.15
C SER A 552 33.54 -10.82 -14.22
N PHE A 553 32.38 -10.19 -14.08
CA PHE A 553 32.14 -9.01 -13.26
C PHE A 553 30.81 -9.14 -12.50
N LYS A 554 30.85 -9.10 -11.16
CA LYS A 554 29.66 -9.14 -10.28
C LYS A 554 29.39 -7.75 -9.70
N ALA A 555 28.51 -6.99 -10.35
CA ALA A 555 27.98 -5.75 -9.79
C ALA A 555 26.52 -5.59 -10.24
N PRO A 556 25.55 -6.22 -9.55
CA PRO A 556 24.14 -6.15 -9.93
C PRO A 556 23.64 -4.70 -9.98
N ASN A 557 24.09 -3.83 -9.08
CA ASN A 557 23.72 -2.42 -9.07
C ASN A 557 24.16 -1.69 -10.34
N LEU A 558 25.35 -2.00 -10.88
CA LEU A 558 25.81 -1.40 -12.14
C LEU A 558 24.90 -1.81 -13.30
N CYS A 559 24.47 -3.07 -13.36
CA CYS A 559 23.52 -3.52 -14.39
C CYS A 559 22.21 -2.73 -14.35
N ALA A 560 21.65 -2.50 -13.16
CA ALA A 560 20.45 -1.68 -12.99
C ALA A 560 20.69 -0.19 -13.36
N GLN A 561 21.85 0.36 -12.99
CA GLN A 561 22.23 1.74 -13.34
C GLN A 561 22.37 1.96 -14.84
N ILE A 562 22.91 0.98 -15.58
CA ILE A 562 22.97 1.02 -17.05
C ILE A 562 21.56 1.09 -17.66
N VAL A 563 20.59 0.37 -17.09
CA VAL A 563 19.18 0.44 -17.54
C VAL A 563 18.59 1.84 -17.31
N PHE A 564 18.91 2.52 -16.21
CA PHE A 564 18.49 3.91 -16.00
C PHE A 564 19.09 4.86 -17.05
N ILE A 565 20.36 4.67 -17.43
CA ILE A 565 20.99 5.43 -18.52
C ILE A 565 20.24 5.21 -19.85
N HIS A 566 19.84 3.98 -20.15
CA HIS A 566 19.06 3.69 -21.36
C HIS A 566 17.71 4.41 -21.41
N ILE A 567 17.03 4.60 -20.27
CA ILE A 567 15.80 5.40 -20.21
C ILE A 567 16.08 6.86 -20.59
N ILE A 568 17.19 7.43 -20.10
CA ILE A 568 17.63 8.78 -20.47
C ILE A 568 17.91 8.85 -21.99
N LEU A 569 18.58 7.84 -22.55
CA LEU A 569 18.87 7.79 -23.99
C LEU A 569 17.60 7.76 -24.86
N ILE A 570 16.54 7.07 -24.42
CA ILE A 570 15.25 7.07 -25.13
C ILE A 570 14.60 8.45 -25.10
N ILE A 571 14.65 9.15 -23.95
CA ILE A 571 14.18 10.53 -23.84
C ILE A 571 14.97 11.44 -24.78
N CYS A 572 16.30 11.30 -24.84
CA CYS A 572 17.15 12.05 -25.77
C CYS A 572 16.83 11.74 -27.25
N ASP A 573 16.62 10.46 -27.60
CA ASP A 573 16.27 10.04 -28.96
C ASP A 573 14.96 10.70 -29.43
N CYS A 574 14.01 10.92 -28.53
CA CYS A 574 12.78 11.64 -28.83
C CYS A 574 13.01 13.07 -29.36
N PHE A 575 13.95 13.81 -28.75
CA PHE A 575 14.29 15.17 -29.18
C PHE A 575 15.05 15.20 -30.50
N LEU A 576 15.73 14.12 -30.88
CA LEU A 576 16.47 14.00 -32.14
C LEU A 576 15.56 13.67 -33.33
N ILE A 577 14.34 13.19 -33.09
CA ILE A 577 13.37 12.84 -34.15
C ILE A 577 12.80 14.13 -34.78
N LYS A 578 13.36 14.54 -35.92
CA LYS A 578 12.80 15.63 -36.75
C LYS A 578 11.46 15.18 -37.36
N THR A 579 10.36 15.62 -36.76
CA THR A 579 9.00 15.41 -37.32
C THR A 579 8.45 16.73 -37.85
N HIS A 580 8.19 16.80 -39.16
CA HIS A 580 7.60 17.99 -39.81
C HIS A 580 6.08 18.12 -39.61
N GLN A 581 5.44 17.18 -38.92
CA GLN A 581 3.99 17.17 -38.68
C GLN A 581 3.69 17.04 -37.18
N ASN A 582 3.07 18.08 -36.59
CA ASN A 582 2.77 18.17 -35.15
C ASN A 582 1.96 16.97 -34.62
N LEU A 583 1.01 16.46 -35.40
CA LEU A 583 0.24 15.27 -35.04
C LEU A 583 1.11 13.99 -34.95
N LYS A 584 2.15 13.86 -35.77
CA LYS A 584 3.09 12.72 -35.64
C LYS A 584 3.99 12.89 -34.42
N LYS A 585 4.35 14.13 -34.07
CA LYS A 585 5.19 14.48 -32.91
C LYS A 585 4.54 14.10 -31.58
N ARG A 586 3.23 14.34 -31.41
CA ARG A 586 2.47 13.96 -30.20
C ARG A 586 2.49 12.46 -29.92
N LYS A 587 2.28 11.65 -30.97
CA LYS A 587 2.39 10.19 -30.89
C LYS A 587 3.80 9.79 -30.44
N THR A 588 4.85 10.41 -30.99
CA THR A 588 6.24 10.13 -30.61
C THR A 588 6.49 10.36 -29.12
N TYR A 589 5.97 11.42 -28.50
CA TYR A 589 6.11 11.64 -27.05
C TYR A 589 5.45 10.53 -26.23
N LEU A 590 4.21 10.15 -26.56
CA LEU A 590 3.50 9.06 -25.86
C LEU A 590 4.24 7.72 -25.99
N LEU A 591 4.77 7.41 -27.19
CA LEU A 591 5.56 6.18 -27.41
C LEU A 591 6.92 6.21 -26.70
N THR A 592 7.53 7.38 -26.55
CA THR A 592 8.77 7.56 -25.78
C THR A 592 8.52 7.27 -24.30
N PHE A 593 7.48 7.87 -23.72
CA PHE A 593 7.05 7.60 -22.35
C PHE A 593 6.76 6.11 -22.16
N LEU A 594 5.96 5.51 -23.06
CA LEU A 594 5.62 4.09 -23.01
C LEU A 594 6.87 3.19 -23.03
N THR A 595 7.83 3.47 -23.92
CA THR A 595 9.05 2.65 -24.04
C THR A 595 9.89 2.74 -22.77
N GLY A 596 10.09 3.95 -22.23
CA GLY A 596 10.78 4.14 -20.93
C GLY A 596 10.04 3.46 -19.78
N TRP A 597 8.71 3.56 -19.75
CA TRP A 597 7.87 2.94 -18.73
C TRP A 597 7.95 1.41 -18.74
N ILE A 598 7.96 0.79 -19.92
CA ILE A 598 8.13 -0.67 -20.06
C ILE A 598 9.51 -1.11 -19.57
N ILE A 599 10.57 -0.39 -19.92
CA ILE A 599 11.93 -0.69 -19.43
C ILE A 599 11.99 -0.65 -17.91
N LEU A 600 11.46 0.43 -17.33
CA LEU A 600 11.45 0.62 -15.89
C LEU A 600 10.58 -0.42 -15.18
N SER A 601 9.41 -0.72 -15.73
CA SER A 601 8.51 -1.77 -15.22
C SER A 601 9.19 -3.14 -15.24
N VAL A 602 9.87 -3.49 -16.34
CA VAL A 602 10.60 -4.76 -16.45
C VAL A 602 11.76 -4.82 -15.46
N LEU A 603 12.51 -3.73 -15.24
CA LEU A 603 13.59 -3.70 -14.25
C LEU A 603 13.07 -3.92 -12.81
N LEU A 604 11.99 -3.21 -12.46
CA LEU A 604 11.49 -3.16 -11.08
C LEU A 604 10.63 -4.38 -10.69
N THR A 605 10.05 -5.08 -11.67
CA THR A 605 9.15 -6.21 -11.44
C THR A 605 9.91 -7.50 -11.15
N ASP A 606 9.34 -8.35 -10.28
CA ASP A 606 9.83 -9.71 -10.04
C ASP A 606 9.82 -10.52 -11.36
N PRO A 607 10.88 -11.26 -11.71
CA PRO A 607 10.92 -12.07 -12.94
C PRO A 607 9.72 -13.02 -13.09
N ALA A 608 9.14 -13.52 -11.99
CA ALA A 608 7.95 -14.39 -12.02
C ALA A 608 6.67 -13.69 -12.50
N LEU A 609 6.65 -12.35 -12.51
CA LEU A 609 5.54 -11.51 -12.98
C LEU A 609 5.75 -10.95 -14.40
N ILE A 610 6.90 -11.18 -15.03
CA ILE A 610 7.15 -10.72 -16.40
C ILE A 610 6.21 -11.36 -17.44
N PRO A 611 5.81 -12.64 -17.31
CA PRO A 611 4.76 -13.21 -18.15
C PRO A 611 3.42 -12.49 -18.01
N VAL A 612 3.09 -11.97 -16.81
CA VAL A 612 1.87 -11.17 -16.58
C VAL A 612 1.92 -9.86 -17.36
N LEU A 613 3.07 -9.17 -17.35
CA LEU A 613 3.27 -7.97 -18.15
C LEU A 613 3.17 -8.26 -19.66
N MET A 614 3.79 -9.34 -20.13
CA MET A 614 3.73 -9.80 -21.52
C MET A 614 2.28 -10.06 -21.97
N LEU A 615 1.50 -10.79 -21.17
CA LEU A 615 0.10 -11.11 -21.48
C LEU A 615 -0.79 -9.85 -21.47
N ASN A 616 -0.53 -8.88 -20.59
CA ASN A 616 -1.23 -7.59 -20.63
C ASN A 616 -0.98 -6.84 -21.95
N ILE A 617 0.26 -6.80 -22.42
CA ILE A 617 0.62 -6.19 -23.72
C ILE A 617 -0.03 -6.94 -24.88
N LEU A 618 -0.05 -8.28 -24.83
CA LEU A 618 -0.69 -9.12 -25.84
C LEU A 618 -2.21 -8.87 -25.91
N ILE A 619 -2.89 -8.82 -24.77
CA ILE A 619 -4.33 -8.55 -24.69
C ILE A 619 -4.65 -7.16 -25.23
N GLU A 620 -3.88 -6.12 -24.88
CA GLU A 620 -4.06 -4.78 -25.48
C GLU A 620 -3.98 -4.84 -27.01
N ARG A 621 -2.98 -5.57 -27.54
CA ARG A 621 -2.75 -5.69 -28.98
C ARG A 621 -3.90 -6.38 -29.69
N MET A 622 -4.43 -7.44 -29.09
CA MET A 622 -5.53 -8.25 -29.60
C MET A 622 -6.85 -7.48 -29.57
N VAL A 623 -7.15 -6.79 -28.47
CA VAL A 623 -8.37 -5.99 -28.33
C VAL A 623 -8.34 -4.76 -29.24
N ASN A 624 -7.19 -4.08 -29.33
CA ASN A 624 -7.06 -2.93 -30.23
C ASN A 624 -7.29 -3.33 -31.69
N PHE A 625 -6.86 -4.52 -32.12
CA PHE A 625 -7.18 -5.03 -33.45
C PHE A 625 -8.68 -5.04 -33.71
N VAL A 626 -9.48 -5.55 -32.76
CA VAL A 626 -10.95 -5.57 -32.86
C VAL A 626 -11.55 -4.16 -32.81
N MET A 627 -11.12 -3.32 -31.87
CA MET A 627 -11.66 -1.96 -31.72
C MET A 627 -11.32 -1.03 -32.90
N SER A 628 -10.20 -1.28 -33.59
CA SER A 628 -9.77 -0.51 -34.76
C SER A 628 -10.60 -0.77 -36.03
N MET A 629 -11.50 -1.76 -36.00
CA MET A 629 -12.31 -2.09 -37.18
C MET A 629 -13.32 -0.98 -37.51
N PRO A 630 -13.51 -0.66 -38.82
CA PRO A 630 -14.41 0.41 -39.25
C PRO A 630 -15.87 0.20 -38.81
N ASN A 631 -16.34 -1.05 -38.80
CA ASN A 631 -17.74 -1.40 -38.46
C ASN A 631 -17.93 -1.78 -36.98
N PHE A 632 -16.89 -1.66 -36.15
CA PHE A 632 -17.01 -2.01 -34.73
C PHE A 632 -18.00 -1.08 -34.02
N MET A 633 -19.07 -1.65 -33.46
CA MET A 633 -20.22 -0.98 -32.82
C MET A 633 -21.14 -0.13 -33.72
N SER A 634 -20.97 -0.15 -35.04
CA SER A 634 -21.88 0.57 -35.95
C SER A 634 -23.08 -0.29 -36.36
N LEU A 635 -24.30 0.07 -35.93
CA LEU A 635 -25.54 -0.45 -36.52
C LEU A 635 -25.84 0.18 -37.90
N SER A 636 -25.24 1.33 -38.22
CA SER A 636 -25.29 1.95 -39.55
C SER A 636 -24.03 2.80 -39.80
N ARG A 637 -23.62 2.97 -41.06
CA ARG A 637 -22.39 3.69 -41.45
C ARG A 637 -22.42 5.22 -41.18
N TYR A 638 -23.56 5.78 -40.76
CA TYR A 638 -23.77 7.25 -40.73
C TYR A 638 -24.12 7.85 -39.37
N ASP A 639 -24.20 7.06 -38.30
CA ASP A 639 -24.75 7.58 -37.04
C ASP A 639 -23.70 8.26 -36.15
N SER A 640 -23.82 9.57 -35.92
CA SER A 640 -22.89 10.34 -35.08
C SER A 640 -22.87 9.87 -33.61
N VAL A 641 -24.02 9.40 -33.12
CA VAL A 641 -24.22 8.82 -31.78
C VAL A 641 -23.41 7.52 -31.59
N SER A 642 -23.24 6.73 -32.65
CA SER A 642 -22.46 5.47 -32.60
C SER A 642 -20.96 5.71 -32.35
N ARG A 643 -20.41 6.84 -32.84
CA ARG A 643 -18.98 7.18 -32.66
C ARG A 643 -18.67 7.63 -31.24
N THR A 644 -19.57 8.38 -30.60
CA THR A 644 -19.46 8.77 -29.19
C THR A 644 -19.56 7.53 -28.29
N ASN A 645 -20.47 6.61 -28.58
CA ASN A 645 -20.61 5.35 -27.84
C ASN A 645 -19.34 4.49 -27.91
N LYS A 646 -18.71 4.39 -29.08
CA LYS A 646 -17.45 3.65 -29.27
C LYS A 646 -16.32 4.22 -28.40
N LEU A 647 -16.24 5.55 -28.27
CA LEU A 647 -15.23 6.22 -27.45
C LEU A 647 -15.42 5.95 -25.95
N PHE A 648 -16.65 6.06 -25.44
CA PHE A 648 -16.95 5.78 -24.03
C PHE A 648 -16.76 4.31 -23.69
N TYR A 649 -17.11 3.41 -24.60
CA TYR A 649 -16.83 1.98 -24.44
C TYR A 649 -15.33 1.70 -24.38
N GLN A 650 -14.54 2.32 -25.27
CA GLN A 650 -13.09 2.21 -25.26
C GLN A 650 -12.51 2.75 -23.94
N LEU A 651 -12.98 3.90 -23.47
CA LEU A 651 -12.57 4.45 -22.17
C LEU A 651 -12.88 3.49 -21.02
N GLY A 652 -14.12 2.99 -20.94
CA GLY A 652 -14.55 2.05 -19.90
C GLY A 652 -13.76 0.75 -19.91
N PHE A 653 -13.48 0.19 -21.09
CA PHE A 653 -12.68 -1.02 -21.25
C PHE A 653 -11.22 -0.82 -20.80
N TYR A 654 -10.56 0.24 -21.25
CA TYR A 654 -9.16 0.48 -20.88
C TYR A 654 -9.02 0.76 -19.38
N LEU A 655 -9.98 1.46 -18.77
CA LEU A 655 -10.02 1.65 -17.32
C LEU A 655 -10.25 0.33 -16.57
N SER A 656 -11.19 -0.51 -17.00
CA SER A 656 -11.44 -1.81 -16.36
C SER A 656 -10.21 -2.72 -16.42
N MET A 657 -9.53 -2.72 -17.57
CA MET A 657 -8.27 -3.45 -17.75
C MET A 657 -7.13 -2.85 -16.92
N ALA A 658 -7.03 -1.52 -16.81
CA ALA A 658 -6.03 -0.88 -15.95
C ALA A 658 -6.18 -1.33 -14.49
N PHE A 659 -7.40 -1.26 -13.92
CA PHE A 659 -7.65 -1.74 -12.56
C PHE A 659 -7.50 -3.26 -12.40
N SER A 660 -7.93 -4.06 -13.38
CA SER A 660 -7.72 -5.52 -13.35
C SER A 660 -6.23 -5.86 -13.33
N SER A 661 -5.45 -5.21 -14.19
CA SER A 661 -4.01 -5.45 -14.32
C SER A 661 -3.22 -5.08 -13.07
N PHE A 662 -3.70 -4.10 -12.29
CA PHE A 662 -3.14 -3.78 -10.98
C PHE A 662 -3.25 -4.97 -10.01
N TYR A 663 -4.40 -5.65 -9.96
CA TYR A 663 -4.59 -6.82 -9.07
C TYR A 663 -3.90 -8.09 -9.59
N GLN A 664 -3.68 -8.20 -10.91
CA GLN A 664 -2.94 -9.32 -11.54
C GLN A 664 -1.47 -9.36 -11.11
N LEU A 665 -0.87 -8.20 -10.79
CA LEU A 665 0.49 -8.14 -10.23
C LEU A 665 0.57 -8.66 -8.79
N GLY A 666 -0.56 -8.93 -8.13
CA GLY A 666 -0.61 -9.42 -6.74
C GLY A 666 -0.93 -8.37 -5.71
N ASN A 667 -1.07 -7.11 -6.13
CA ASN A 667 -1.52 -6.05 -5.25
C ASN A 667 -2.88 -6.42 -4.66
N ARG A 668 -3.08 -6.15 -3.37
CA ARG A 668 -4.37 -6.25 -2.69
C ARG A 668 -4.59 -4.99 -1.89
N ASN A 669 -5.81 -4.81 -1.40
CA ASN A 669 -6.20 -3.67 -0.57
C ASN A 669 -5.66 -3.82 0.88
N SER A 670 -4.39 -4.19 1.02
CA SER A 670 -3.62 -4.31 2.26
C SER A 670 -2.21 -3.79 2.03
N LEU A 671 -1.67 -3.04 3.00
CA LEU A 671 -0.28 -2.56 2.96
C LEU A 671 0.71 -3.72 3.07
N SER A 672 0.36 -4.82 3.74
CA SER A 672 1.20 -6.02 3.85
C SER A 672 1.42 -6.74 2.51
N THR A 673 0.75 -6.35 1.43
CA THR A 673 0.99 -6.90 0.09
C THR A 673 1.95 -6.06 -0.76
N ILE A 674 2.40 -4.91 -0.26
CA ILE A 674 3.36 -4.05 -0.96
C ILE A 674 4.72 -4.72 -0.95
N ASN A 675 5.25 -5.00 -2.14
CA ASN A 675 6.61 -5.48 -2.29
C ASN A 675 7.59 -4.29 -2.19
N VAL A 676 8.42 -4.27 -1.14
CA VAL A 676 9.43 -3.22 -0.93
C VAL A 676 10.73 -3.44 -1.71
N ASN A 677 10.98 -4.66 -2.23
CA ASN A 677 12.19 -4.98 -2.99
C ASN A 677 12.53 -4.01 -4.14
N PRO A 678 11.57 -3.47 -4.91
CA PRO A 678 11.84 -2.49 -5.97
C PRO A 678 12.55 -1.23 -5.48
N CYS A 679 12.40 -0.81 -4.22
CA CYS A 679 13.01 0.42 -3.68
C CYS A 679 14.54 0.37 -3.75
N PHE A 680 15.15 -0.80 -3.61
CA PHE A 680 16.62 -0.93 -3.50
C PHE A 680 17.33 -1.20 -4.83
N ILE A 681 16.61 -1.27 -5.96
CA ILE A 681 17.19 -1.69 -7.23
C ILE A 681 18.10 -0.61 -7.80
N GLY A 682 19.41 -0.91 -7.88
CA GLY A 682 20.41 -0.01 -8.46
C GLY A 682 20.91 1.09 -7.51
N LEU A 683 20.47 1.08 -6.25
CA LEU A 683 20.91 2.02 -5.22
C LEU A 683 22.01 1.40 -4.35
N ASN A 684 23.00 2.21 -3.97
CA ASN A 684 24.04 1.82 -3.03
C ASN A 684 23.71 2.22 -1.58
N GLN A 685 22.72 3.11 -1.40
CA GLN A 685 22.26 3.65 -0.12
C GLN A 685 20.75 3.89 -0.18
N TYR A 686 20.08 3.97 0.97
CA TYR A 686 18.66 4.24 1.04
C TYR A 686 18.36 5.73 0.81
N TYR A 687 17.51 6.02 -0.17
CA TYR A 687 17.03 7.37 -0.47
C TYR A 687 15.49 7.35 -0.43
N PRO A 688 14.84 7.88 0.63
CA PRO A 688 13.40 7.76 0.85
C PRO A 688 12.55 8.16 -0.36
N SER A 689 12.87 9.28 -1.00
CA SER A 689 12.11 9.79 -2.15
C SER A 689 12.23 8.90 -3.39
N ILE A 690 13.44 8.39 -3.67
CA ILE A 690 13.68 7.50 -4.83
C ILE A 690 13.03 6.15 -4.59
N CYS A 691 13.16 5.63 -3.37
CA CYS A 691 12.50 4.40 -2.93
C CYS A 691 10.98 4.46 -3.05
N GLY A 692 10.37 5.55 -2.57
CA GLY A 692 8.94 5.80 -2.75
C GLY A 692 8.53 5.79 -4.23
N LEU A 693 9.31 6.44 -5.09
CA LEU A 693 9.07 6.47 -6.53
C LEU A 693 9.17 5.08 -7.17
N PHE A 694 10.19 4.29 -6.85
CA PHE A 694 10.33 2.92 -7.37
C PHE A 694 9.22 1.99 -6.91
N MET A 695 8.78 2.10 -5.65
CA MET A 695 7.63 1.36 -5.16
C MET A 695 6.36 1.73 -5.93
N ILE A 696 6.07 3.03 -6.08
CA ILE A 696 4.90 3.51 -6.85
C ILE A 696 4.95 3.00 -8.29
N VAL A 697 6.10 3.12 -8.97
CA VAL A 697 6.24 2.62 -10.35
C VAL A 697 6.01 1.11 -10.41
N SER A 698 6.56 0.33 -9.48
CA SER A 698 6.35 -1.12 -9.45
C SER A 698 4.89 -1.49 -9.22
N ILE A 699 4.23 -0.86 -8.25
CA ILE A 699 2.85 -1.13 -7.84
C ILE A 699 1.87 -0.81 -8.98
N TYR A 700 2.06 0.35 -9.64
CA TYR A 700 1.14 0.88 -10.65
C TYR A 700 1.60 0.67 -12.10
N SER A 701 2.62 -0.17 -12.31
CA SER A 701 3.27 -0.39 -13.62
C SER A 701 2.28 -0.74 -14.74
N THR A 702 1.46 -1.77 -14.54
CA THR A 702 0.47 -2.23 -15.53
C THR A 702 -0.71 -1.26 -15.68
N PHE A 703 -1.12 -0.60 -14.58
CA PHE A 703 -2.18 0.41 -14.61
C PHE A 703 -1.80 1.58 -15.54
N ILE A 704 -0.61 2.15 -15.36
CA ILE A 704 -0.12 3.26 -16.19
C ILE A 704 0.15 2.81 -17.63
N PHE A 705 0.56 1.56 -17.85
CA PHE A 705 0.66 0.99 -19.20
C PHE A 705 -0.69 1.07 -19.94
N TRP A 706 -1.78 0.57 -19.34
CA TRP A 706 -3.11 0.61 -19.95
C TRP A 706 -3.60 2.04 -20.16
N LEU A 707 -3.38 2.93 -19.19
CA LEU A 707 -3.75 4.34 -19.31
C LEU A 707 -2.98 5.03 -20.45
N THR A 708 -1.68 4.77 -20.59
CA THR A 708 -0.86 5.29 -21.70
C THR A 708 -1.34 4.76 -23.04
N MET A 709 -1.61 3.46 -23.14
CA MET A 709 -2.10 2.85 -24.37
C MET A 709 -3.46 3.42 -24.78
N PHE A 710 -4.35 3.70 -23.84
CA PHE A 710 -5.61 4.40 -24.14
C PHE A 710 -5.37 5.72 -24.87
N PHE A 711 -4.46 6.58 -24.38
CA PHE A 711 -4.16 7.85 -25.03
C PHE A 711 -3.45 7.70 -26.38
N VAL A 712 -2.58 6.68 -26.53
CA VAL A 712 -1.98 6.34 -27.83
C VAL A 712 -3.07 5.98 -28.84
N ARG A 713 -4.04 5.12 -28.46
CA ARG A 713 -5.14 4.70 -29.35
C ARG A 713 -6.14 5.81 -29.62
N LEU A 714 -6.45 6.62 -28.61
CA LEU A 714 -7.28 7.80 -28.76
C LEU A 714 -6.69 8.74 -29.82
N HIS A 715 -5.39 9.01 -29.73
CA HIS A 715 -4.69 9.82 -30.71
C HIS A 715 -4.75 9.20 -32.12
N GLU A 716 -4.52 7.89 -32.27
CA GLU A 716 -4.61 7.17 -33.55
C GLU A 716 -6.01 7.26 -34.17
N ASN A 717 -7.06 6.98 -33.38
CA ASN A 717 -8.46 7.01 -33.82
C ASN A 717 -8.89 8.41 -34.26
N LEU A 718 -8.53 9.43 -33.47
CA LEU A 718 -8.84 10.82 -33.81
C LEU A 718 -8.07 11.29 -35.05
N LEU A 719 -6.82 10.84 -35.27
CA LEU A 719 -6.08 11.12 -36.49
C LEU A 719 -6.75 10.50 -37.72
N GLN A 720 -7.19 9.25 -37.63
CA GLN A 720 -7.88 8.55 -38.72
C GLN A 720 -9.20 9.24 -39.10
N SER A 721 -9.99 9.65 -38.10
CA SER A 721 -11.23 10.41 -38.35
C SER A 721 -10.98 11.76 -39.03
N SER A 722 -9.85 12.43 -38.74
CA SER A 722 -9.49 13.70 -39.38
C SER A 722 -9.13 13.54 -40.86
N LEU A 723 -8.54 12.40 -41.24
CA LEU A 723 -8.17 12.08 -42.62
C LEU A 723 -9.40 11.75 -43.49
N ILE A 724 -10.41 11.07 -42.92
CA ILE A 724 -11.65 10.73 -43.62
C ILE A 724 -12.49 11.99 -43.91
N LEU A 725 -12.50 12.96 -43.00
CA LEU A 725 -13.22 14.25 -43.17
C LEU A 725 -12.49 15.25 -44.09
N ASN A 726 -11.40 14.88 -44.78
CA ASN A 726 -10.72 15.77 -45.72
C ASN A 726 -11.50 16.07 -47.01
N ASN A 727 -12.67 15.44 -47.21
CA ASN A 727 -13.50 15.68 -48.39
C ASN A 727 -14.52 16.82 -48.24
N GLU A 728 -14.62 17.50 -47.08
CA GLU A 728 -15.56 18.62 -46.90
C GLU A 728 -14.93 19.82 -46.17
N TYR A 729 -15.09 21.01 -46.77
CA TYR A 729 -15.09 22.43 -46.32
C TYR A 729 -14.42 22.91 -45.01
N PHE A 730 -13.83 22.07 -44.16
CA PHE A 730 -13.25 22.45 -42.88
C PHE A 730 -11.75 22.73 -42.96
N SER A 731 -11.33 23.93 -42.56
CA SER A 731 -9.92 24.31 -42.50
C SER A 731 -9.11 23.40 -41.55
N LYS A 732 -7.88 23.06 -41.94
CA LYS A 732 -6.94 22.21 -41.19
C LYS A 732 -6.80 22.62 -39.71
N ASN A 733 -6.89 23.91 -39.40
CA ASN A 733 -6.77 24.47 -38.05
C ASN A 733 -7.99 24.15 -37.17
N ARG A 734 -9.22 24.17 -37.70
CA ARG A 734 -10.42 23.81 -36.92
C ARG A 734 -10.43 22.33 -36.53
N LYS A 735 -9.91 21.43 -37.37
CA LYS A 735 -9.80 19.99 -37.06
C LYS A 735 -8.82 19.69 -35.93
N ILE A 736 -7.66 20.38 -35.91
CA ILE A 736 -6.66 20.27 -34.83
C ILE A 736 -7.24 20.76 -33.51
N LEU A 737 -8.01 21.84 -33.54
CA LEU A 737 -8.70 22.39 -32.37
C LEU A 737 -9.75 21.41 -31.82
N ILE A 738 -10.61 20.83 -32.66
CA ILE A 738 -11.61 19.84 -32.22
C ILE A 738 -10.93 18.59 -31.62
N HIS A 739 -9.83 18.12 -32.21
CA HIS A 739 -9.05 17.01 -31.67
C HIS A 739 -8.52 17.34 -30.26
N TYR A 740 -7.96 18.54 -30.09
CA TYR A 740 -7.44 19.00 -28.80
C TYR A 740 -8.56 19.11 -27.75
N LEU A 741 -9.70 19.71 -28.10
CA LEU A 741 -10.84 19.85 -27.18
C LEU A 741 -11.39 18.50 -26.71
N LYS A 742 -11.55 17.52 -27.61
CA LYS A 742 -11.98 16.15 -27.24
C LYS A 742 -11.00 15.45 -26.31
N PHE A 743 -9.72 15.72 -26.49
CA PHE A 743 -8.67 15.13 -25.69
C PHE A 743 -8.65 15.74 -24.27
N CYS A 744 -8.80 17.07 -24.18
CA CYS A 744 -8.98 17.78 -22.91
C CYS A 744 -10.24 17.34 -22.16
N SER A 745 -11.38 17.17 -22.85
CA SER A 745 -12.62 16.73 -22.19
C SER A 745 -12.50 15.33 -21.61
N ILE A 746 -11.84 14.39 -22.31
CA ILE A 746 -11.61 13.03 -21.77
C ILE A 746 -10.71 13.09 -20.52
N ILE A 747 -9.68 13.94 -20.52
CA ILE A 747 -8.82 14.15 -19.35
C ILE A 747 -9.61 14.73 -18.18
N ASN A 748 -10.47 15.71 -18.43
CA ASN A 748 -11.32 16.32 -17.40
C ASN A 748 -12.31 15.30 -16.83
N ILE A 749 -12.98 14.51 -17.67
CA ILE A 749 -13.88 13.44 -17.22
C ILE A 749 -13.13 12.41 -16.37
N LEU A 750 -11.95 11.97 -16.81
CA LEU A 750 -11.12 11.01 -16.07
C LEU A 750 -10.72 11.53 -14.69
N THR A 751 -10.25 12.77 -14.62
CA THR A 751 -9.83 13.40 -13.36
C THR A 751 -11.02 13.68 -12.46
N ALA A 752 -12.12 14.23 -12.99
CA ALA A 752 -13.35 14.48 -12.25
C ALA A 752 -13.94 13.19 -11.65
N PHE A 753 -13.98 12.11 -12.45
CA PHE A 753 -14.41 10.79 -11.98
C PHE A 753 -13.54 10.30 -10.82
N GLN A 754 -12.22 10.45 -10.92
CA GLN A 754 -11.30 10.03 -9.87
C GLN A 754 -11.44 10.86 -8.59
N PHE A 755 -11.63 12.18 -8.68
CA PHE A 755 -11.90 13.02 -7.51
C PHE A 755 -13.27 12.72 -6.88
N ALA A 756 -14.31 12.48 -7.68
CA ALA A 756 -15.61 12.05 -7.17
C ALA A 756 -15.49 10.72 -6.43
N TRP A 757 -14.74 9.77 -7.00
CA TRP A 757 -14.47 8.48 -6.38
C TRP A 757 -13.73 8.60 -5.04
N MET A 758 -12.68 9.42 -5.00
CA MET A 758 -11.95 9.75 -3.78
C MET A 758 -12.86 10.38 -2.72
N SER A 759 -13.73 11.30 -3.11
CA SER A 759 -14.74 11.93 -2.23
C SER A 759 -15.66 10.89 -1.60
N MET A 760 -16.16 9.96 -2.42
CA MET A 760 -17.03 8.88 -1.94
C MET A 760 -16.30 7.96 -0.95
N LYS A 761 -15.05 7.61 -1.23
CA LYS A 761 -14.21 6.81 -0.30
C LYS A 761 -14.00 7.53 1.03
N MET A 762 -13.85 8.84 0.99
CA MET A 762 -13.76 9.65 2.21
C MET A 762 -15.04 9.64 3.03
N LEU A 763 -16.19 9.74 2.38
CA LEU A 763 -17.47 9.58 3.05
C LEU A 763 -17.62 8.19 3.68
N VAL A 764 -17.23 7.13 2.97
CA VAL A 764 -17.28 5.76 3.49
C VAL A 764 -16.38 5.57 4.70
N ILE A 765 -15.14 6.09 4.68
CA ILE A 765 -14.26 6.07 5.84
C ILE A 765 -14.89 6.79 7.02
N TRP A 766 -15.49 7.95 6.78
CA TRP A 766 -16.14 8.73 7.84
C TRP A 766 -17.33 7.99 8.46
N ILE A 767 -18.13 7.28 7.65
CA ILE A 767 -19.25 6.44 8.11
C ILE A 767 -18.76 5.21 8.86
N LEU A 768 -17.75 4.51 8.32
CA LEU A 768 -17.23 3.23 8.85
C LEU A 768 -16.04 3.40 9.80
N ARG A 769 -15.82 4.60 10.33
CA ARG A 769 -14.64 4.93 11.13
C ARG A 769 -14.51 4.09 12.41
N ASP A 770 -15.66 3.73 13.00
CA ASP A 770 -15.73 2.93 14.23
C ASP A 770 -15.77 1.41 13.89
N HIS A 771 -15.62 1.03 12.61
CA HIS A 771 -15.65 -0.36 12.16
C HIS A 771 -14.35 -1.09 12.51
N LEU A 772 -14.46 -2.33 13.01
CA LEU A 772 -13.33 -3.20 13.41
C LEU A 772 -12.19 -3.35 12.38
N PHE A 773 -12.46 -3.13 11.08
CA PHE A 773 -11.51 -3.31 9.98
C PHE A 773 -11.01 -1.99 9.37
N ILE A 774 -11.29 -0.85 10.02
CA ILE A 774 -10.91 0.48 9.52
C ILE A 774 -9.41 0.57 9.23
N TRP A 775 -8.55 0.10 10.13
CA TRP A 775 -7.09 0.17 9.99
C TRP A 775 -6.49 -0.92 9.10
N THR A 776 -7.12 -2.09 9.04
CA THR A 776 -6.55 -3.28 8.39
C THR A 776 -6.96 -3.41 6.93
N ILE A 777 -8.10 -2.84 6.52
CA ILE A 777 -8.65 -2.96 5.16
C ILE A 777 -9.01 -1.60 4.59
N ILE A 778 -9.74 -0.76 5.32
CA ILE A 778 -10.34 0.47 4.78
C ILE A 778 -9.28 1.57 4.58
N CYS A 779 -8.42 1.84 5.57
CA CYS A 779 -7.33 2.81 5.48
C CYS A 779 -6.27 2.41 4.44
N PRO A 780 -5.77 1.16 4.41
CA PRO A 780 -4.91 0.68 3.32
C PRO A 780 -5.52 0.91 1.95
N LYS A 781 -6.81 0.56 1.77
CA LYS A 781 -7.52 0.80 0.51
C LYS A 781 -7.50 2.28 0.14
N PHE A 782 -7.75 3.15 1.10
CA PHE A 782 -7.76 4.57 0.87
C PHE A 782 -6.40 5.12 0.43
N ILE A 783 -5.29 4.63 1.00
CA ILE A 783 -3.94 5.00 0.57
C ILE A 783 -3.71 4.61 -0.90
N TYR A 784 -4.17 3.42 -1.33
CA TYR A 784 -4.10 3.02 -2.74
C TYR A 784 -4.94 3.94 -3.64
N GLU A 785 -6.14 4.33 -3.21
CA GLU A 785 -7.04 5.22 -3.97
C GLU A 785 -6.50 6.65 -4.06
N PHE A 786 -5.90 7.14 -2.97
CA PHE A 786 -5.20 8.43 -2.97
C PHE A 786 -4.05 8.42 -3.96
N SER A 787 -3.26 7.34 -3.96
CA SER A 787 -2.15 7.15 -4.89
C SER A 787 -2.63 7.03 -6.35
N PHE A 788 -3.72 6.31 -6.63
CA PHE A 788 -4.38 6.32 -7.96
C PHE A 788 -4.78 7.74 -8.37
N THR A 789 -5.33 8.52 -7.44
CA THR A 789 -5.75 9.91 -7.69
C THR A 789 -4.59 10.81 -8.05
N ILE A 790 -3.48 10.73 -7.30
CA ILE A 790 -2.25 11.47 -7.62
C ILE A 790 -1.72 11.05 -8.99
N LEU A 791 -1.59 9.75 -9.24
CA LEU A 791 -1.03 9.23 -10.49
C LEU A 791 -1.85 9.64 -11.71
N ILE A 792 -3.17 9.47 -11.67
CA ILE A 792 -4.05 9.87 -12.76
C ILE A 792 -3.98 11.38 -12.97
N SER A 793 -3.92 12.18 -11.89
CA SER A 793 -3.86 13.64 -11.97
C SER A 793 -2.53 14.13 -12.55
N VAL A 794 -1.40 13.61 -12.07
CA VAL A 794 -0.05 13.94 -12.57
C VAL A 794 0.08 13.51 -14.03
N PHE A 795 -0.34 12.29 -14.35
CA PHE A 795 -0.30 11.78 -15.71
C PHE A 795 -1.16 12.61 -16.67
N SER A 796 -2.39 12.93 -16.26
CA SER A 796 -3.31 13.81 -17.00
C SER A 796 -2.72 15.19 -17.21
N PHE A 797 -2.09 15.77 -16.19
CA PHE A 797 -1.42 17.07 -16.27
C PHE A 797 -0.24 17.04 -17.25
N LEU A 798 0.63 16.01 -17.16
CA LEU A 798 1.76 15.87 -18.07
C LEU A 798 1.29 15.79 -19.52
N ILE A 799 0.29 14.95 -19.80
CA ILE A 799 -0.27 14.85 -21.14
C ILE A 799 -0.88 16.20 -21.57
N TYR A 800 -1.65 16.87 -20.70
CA TYR A 800 -2.21 18.18 -21.01
C TYR A 800 -1.12 19.20 -21.38
N VAL A 801 -0.05 19.29 -20.59
CA VAL A 801 1.09 20.18 -20.83
C VAL A 801 1.75 19.85 -22.18
N PHE A 802 2.05 18.58 -22.45
CA PHE A 802 2.67 18.17 -23.72
C PHE A 802 1.82 18.52 -24.94
N PHE A 803 0.50 18.39 -24.83
CA PHE A 803 -0.42 18.72 -25.91
C PHE A 803 -0.65 20.25 -26.05
N THR A 804 -0.54 21.00 -24.96
CA THR A 804 -0.73 22.47 -24.93
C THR A 804 0.50 23.21 -25.45
N ILE A 805 1.71 22.82 -25.03
CA ILE A 805 2.97 23.42 -25.52
C ILE A 805 3.09 23.27 -27.04
N ASP A 806 2.66 22.14 -27.60
CA ASP A 806 2.66 21.92 -29.05
C ASP A 806 1.62 22.79 -29.80
N ASN A 807 0.62 23.33 -29.10
CA ASN A 807 -0.40 24.23 -29.65
C ASN A 807 -0.08 25.73 -29.51
N SER A 808 0.63 26.17 -28.45
CA SER A 808 0.98 27.59 -28.28
C SER A 808 1.89 28.08 -29.42
N PHE A 809 2.83 27.26 -29.88
CA PHE A 809 3.66 27.53 -31.06
C PHE A 809 2.86 27.68 -32.38
N MET A 810 1.60 27.23 -32.41
CA MET A 810 0.70 27.37 -33.57
C MET A 810 -0.12 28.66 -33.53
N LEU A 811 -0.59 29.08 -32.35
CA LEU A 811 -1.39 30.29 -32.19
C LEU A 811 -0.58 31.56 -32.45
N ASP A 812 0.70 31.58 -32.08
CA ASP A 812 1.61 32.71 -32.39
C ASP A 812 1.87 32.91 -33.89
N ARG A 813 1.62 31.89 -34.72
CA ARG A 813 1.71 31.99 -36.19
C ARG A 813 0.41 32.42 -36.87
N ILE A 814 -0.68 32.53 -36.12
CA ILE A 814 -1.93 33.11 -36.60
C ILE A 814 -1.83 34.62 -36.36
N LYS A 815 -1.10 35.33 -37.24
CA LYS A 815 -1.37 36.76 -37.39
C LYS A 815 -2.84 36.89 -37.82
N PRO A 816 -3.65 37.72 -37.14
CA PRO A 816 -4.95 38.04 -37.67
C PRO A 816 -4.73 38.83 -38.96
N SER A 817 -4.90 38.19 -40.11
CA SER A 817 -5.21 38.93 -41.33
C SER A 817 -6.66 39.41 -41.19
N PHE A 818 -6.82 40.56 -40.53
CA PHE A 818 -7.99 41.40 -40.71
C PHE A 818 -7.89 42.12 -42.05
#